data_AF-A0A965UP89-F1
#
_entry.id   AF-A0A965UP89-F1
#
_cell.length_a   1.000
_cell.length_b   1.000
_cell.length_c   1.000
_cell.angle_alpha   90.00
_cell.angle_beta   90.00
_cell.angle_gamma   90.00
#
_symmetry.space_group_name_H-M   'P 1'
#
loop_
_entity.id
_entity.type
_entity.pdbx_description
1 polymer ?
#
loop_
_entity_poly.entity_id
_entity_poly.type
_entity_poly.pdbx_seq_one_letter_code
_entity_poly.pdbx_strand_id
1 'polypeptide(L)'
;MNHFLSLLLVFMLSVAGFAQPSPGMSVGQADQRYIKISPELINRSAGEQPLAVWEPGPPAQSNGILTGTTSNSASTGYASPIGVVPMAFNAVRIPIRGFRADFPPQRIWIRIRSTDGSGTILAQARAVVSGALQQTSFQWFRLDATVSSTDSLFLEYTSNGRIDRFLLSNASTFSGSVSGTITGGTIGEGASWTFGTTGTLTAGANIYCQLGLLPELPSQTPVDLSLATWRYNASTDTFTGWAGPIGSFTTAADTLMLPVWPNSGTVPFTQSRATIRAGSSTGAILAQSSIIGLTLEPGRPHILTYRLDRRVPAGTSLWVEFTHNAPSGFLMTAADTFASPTARYSTSAAPFGGTTWVNSSTQYSPWVRVIANDVSKVSPSQNAGQSSILSYIDESNAPTFIVPRQFYVVPSFGVNETSFYWRQILFNPTPEASPDDSISLDYSSGGNPTVTQDSGRLYFTGGTASTGNTITWTARRGGRVVGQRTSLLNIVANTSGSGVTRKVLTIGDSISDMALAGDRARWMAELIRLFNGDVMSITQIGVKNASKTDSTATSRTVRGEGRSGWTVNQFATDATSPFVFSSAFNFGTYLSTNSITMASGDWVLFFLGTNDIAAAASDNEARVAAQTAIAQYRTMITSIRSAVSGVRIGICTIPTGSSSQDAFGTSYGAGQNRDQFQRNALIWNQEIARAFDDLGSVALNQYVIYLGAAVDPVSGYPTTSTAINARDSATYNKPSDAVHPDPSGNWQIADAIATFLKAIGSLVTPLRLAW
;
A
#
# COMPACT_ATOMS: atom_id res chain seq x y z
N MET A 1 52.63 -20.67 -54.18
CA MET A 1 54.05 -20.38 -53.89
C MET A 1 54.16 -18.94 -53.43
N ASN A 2 54.39 -18.78 -52.11
CA ASN A 2 55.26 -17.80 -51.42
C ASN A 2 55.17 -16.30 -51.79
N HIS A 3 55.18 -15.31 -50.87
CA HIS A 3 55.24 -15.23 -49.40
C HIS A 3 55.12 -13.72 -49.02
N PHE A 4 54.48 -13.41 -47.87
CA PHE A 4 54.84 -12.39 -46.84
C PHE A 4 54.83 -10.88 -47.18
N LEU A 5 54.52 -9.91 -46.30
CA LEU A 5 53.83 -9.81 -44.99
C LEU A 5 53.68 -8.29 -44.66
N SER A 6 52.58 -7.90 -44.01
CA SER A 6 52.47 -6.91 -42.91
C SER A 6 52.49 -5.36 -43.10
N LEU A 7 51.39 -4.77 -42.58
CA LEU A 7 51.28 -3.70 -41.54
C LEU A 7 51.16 -2.18 -41.89
N LEU A 8 50.00 -1.61 -41.48
CA LEU A 8 49.80 -0.56 -40.42
C LEU A 8 49.38 0.91 -40.77
N LEU A 9 48.44 1.42 -39.93
CA LEU A 9 48.15 2.82 -39.48
C LEU A 9 47.35 3.76 -40.46
N VAL A 10 46.42 4.70 -40.12
CA VAL A 10 45.60 5.13 -38.95
C VAL A 10 45.02 6.55 -39.23
N PHE A 11 43.74 6.77 -38.88
CA PHE A 11 43.05 7.98 -38.36
C PHE A 11 43.00 9.40 -39.04
N MET A 12 41.76 9.94 -39.03
CA MET A 12 41.26 11.18 -38.34
C MET A 12 40.77 12.45 -39.10
N LEU A 13 39.74 13.08 -38.46
CA LEU A 13 39.27 14.50 -38.44
C LEU A 13 38.24 14.95 -39.52
N SER A 14 37.24 15.83 -39.31
CA SER A 14 36.75 16.64 -38.16
C SER A 14 35.53 17.52 -38.55
N VAL A 15 34.66 17.85 -37.58
CA VAL A 15 34.05 19.18 -37.23
C VAL A 15 33.28 20.07 -38.27
N ALA A 16 32.14 20.61 -37.80
CA ALA A 16 31.41 21.89 -38.10
C ALA A 16 29.91 21.63 -38.42
N GLY A 17 28.88 22.42 -38.10
CA GLY A 17 28.71 23.80 -37.60
C GLY A 17 27.40 24.38 -38.21
N PHE A 18 26.51 24.94 -37.38
CA PHE A 18 25.37 25.89 -37.61
C PHE A 18 24.61 26.01 -38.95
N ALA A 19 23.27 26.04 -38.89
CA ALA A 19 22.42 27.05 -39.59
C ALA A 19 20.99 27.13 -39.01
N GLN A 20 20.54 28.37 -38.72
CA GLN A 20 19.13 28.75 -38.52
C GLN A 20 18.43 28.99 -39.88
N PRO A 21 17.07 29.04 -39.93
CA PRO A 21 16.39 29.78 -40.98
C PRO A 21 15.56 30.97 -40.45
N SER A 22 15.72 32.11 -41.13
CA SER A 22 14.91 33.34 -41.02
C SER A 22 13.61 33.26 -41.86
N PRO A 23 12.65 34.20 -41.71
CA PRO A 23 11.23 33.98 -41.96
C PRO A 23 10.74 34.47 -43.34
N GLY A 24 9.67 33.86 -43.87
CA GLY A 24 8.86 34.50 -44.91
C GLY A 24 8.09 33.58 -45.87
N MET A 25 6.77 33.75 -45.85
CA MET A 25 5.78 33.58 -46.94
C MET A 25 5.04 32.25 -47.19
N SER A 26 3.73 32.42 -47.05
CA SER A 26 2.62 31.98 -47.91
C SER A 26 1.83 30.72 -47.54
N VAL A 27 0.56 31.03 -47.27
CA VAL A 27 -0.62 30.20 -47.11
C VAL A 27 -0.86 29.36 -48.37
N GLY A 28 -1.10 28.06 -48.17
CA GLY A 28 -1.62 27.15 -49.19
C GLY A 28 -2.47 26.08 -48.51
N GLN A 29 -3.77 26.15 -48.74
CA GLN A 29 -4.81 25.26 -48.22
C GLN A 29 -4.55 23.79 -48.60
N ALA A 30 -4.78 22.86 -47.67
CA ALA A 30 -5.23 21.51 -47.98
C ALA A 30 -5.97 20.85 -46.79
N ASP A 31 -7.16 20.35 -47.09
CA ASP A 31 -7.86 19.22 -46.51
C ASP A 31 -8.31 19.24 -45.03
N GLN A 32 -9.51 19.82 -44.88
CA GLN A 32 -10.45 19.47 -43.82
C GLN A 32 -10.93 18.02 -43.99
N ARG A 33 -10.54 17.13 -43.07
CA ARG A 33 -11.32 15.94 -42.73
C ARG A 33 -11.92 16.11 -41.35
N TYR A 34 -13.25 16.18 -41.33
CA TYR A 34 -14.08 16.30 -40.14
C TYR A 34 -13.85 15.11 -39.18
N ILE A 35 -13.36 15.38 -37.97
CA ILE A 35 -13.59 14.54 -36.80
C ILE A 35 -14.60 15.28 -35.92
N LYS A 36 -15.75 14.64 -35.76
CA LYS A 36 -16.88 15.08 -34.94
C LYS A 36 -16.48 14.92 -33.47
N ILE A 37 -16.00 15.99 -32.83
CA ILE A 37 -15.77 16.04 -31.38
C ILE A 37 -17.09 16.46 -30.73
N SER A 38 -17.63 15.59 -29.88
CA SER A 38 -18.74 15.91 -28.98
C SER A 38 -18.27 16.94 -27.92
N PRO A 39 -18.99 18.05 -27.70
CA PRO A 39 -18.63 19.04 -26.71
C PRO A 39 -19.19 18.65 -25.34
N GLU A 40 -18.53 17.73 -24.64
CA GLU A 40 -18.72 17.54 -23.20
C GLU A 40 -17.36 17.21 -22.57
N LEU A 41 -16.73 18.23 -21.95
CA LEU A 41 -15.67 18.20 -20.92
C LEU A 41 -14.70 19.38 -21.08
N ILE A 42 -15.24 20.60 -21.07
CA ILE A 42 -14.51 21.81 -20.68
C ILE A 42 -15.38 22.53 -19.65
N ASN A 43 -15.25 22.10 -18.39
CA ASN A 43 -15.50 22.86 -17.15
C ASN A 43 -15.61 21.89 -15.95
N ARG A 44 -14.47 21.42 -15.43
CA ARG A 44 -14.38 20.91 -14.05
C ARG A 44 -12.98 21.17 -13.48
N SER A 45 -12.68 22.43 -13.19
CA SER A 45 -11.58 22.81 -12.27
C SER A 45 -11.69 24.25 -11.75
N ALA A 46 -12.92 24.71 -11.47
CA ALA A 46 -13.17 25.90 -10.67
C ALA A 46 -14.59 25.81 -10.08
N GLY A 47 -14.73 25.29 -8.86
CA GLY A 47 -16.07 25.21 -8.24
C GLY A 47 -16.23 24.39 -6.95
N GLU A 48 -15.25 23.61 -6.50
CA GLU A 48 -15.30 23.05 -5.15
C GLU A 48 -14.84 24.12 -4.16
N GLN A 49 -15.80 24.90 -3.67
CA GLN A 49 -15.64 25.68 -2.45
C GLN A 49 -15.24 24.71 -1.32
N PRO A 50 -14.24 25.04 -0.50
CA PRO A 50 -13.92 24.22 0.67
C PRO A 50 -15.16 24.08 1.55
N LEU A 51 -15.32 22.93 2.21
CA LEU A 51 -16.29 22.72 3.28
C LEU A 51 -16.40 23.98 4.15
N ALA A 52 -17.52 24.70 4.03
CA ALA A 52 -17.79 25.85 4.89
C ALA A 52 -18.11 25.31 6.28
N VAL A 53 -17.09 25.18 7.12
CA VAL A 53 -17.25 24.83 8.53
C VAL A 53 -17.70 26.10 9.26
N TRP A 54 -18.96 26.12 9.70
CA TRP A 54 -19.41 27.13 10.64
C TRP A 54 -19.16 26.64 12.07
N GLU A 55 -18.31 27.35 12.81
CA GLU A 55 -18.16 27.21 14.25
C GLU A 55 -18.75 28.48 14.89
N PRO A 56 -19.72 28.37 15.82
CA PRO A 56 -20.13 29.54 16.60
C PRO A 56 -18.90 30.06 17.36
N GLY A 57 -18.56 31.34 17.16
CA GLY A 57 -17.35 31.94 17.72
C GLY A 57 -17.23 31.71 19.24
N PRO A 58 -16.04 31.37 19.76
CA PRO A 58 -15.86 31.07 21.17
C PRO A 58 -16.05 32.33 22.02
N PRO A 59 -16.85 32.30 23.11
CA PRO A 59 -16.69 33.30 24.16
C PRO A 59 -15.32 33.09 24.85
N ALA A 60 -14.69 34.20 25.27
CA ALA A 60 -13.34 34.26 25.82
C ALA A 60 -13.02 33.10 26.79
N GLN A 61 -12.01 32.28 26.46
CA GLN A 61 -11.58 31.17 27.29
C GLN A 61 -10.49 31.62 28.28
N SER A 62 -10.78 31.51 29.58
CA SER A 62 -9.75 31.33 30.61
C SER A 62 -9.41 29.84 30.71
N ASN A 63 -8.14 29.48 30.54
CA ASN A 63 -7.64 28.12 30.76
C ASN A 63 -7.75 27.75 32.25
N GLY A 64 -8.84 27.07 32.61
CA GLY A 64 -9.03 26.44 33.91
C GLY A 64 -9.51 25.01 33.73
N ILE A 65 -8.71 24.04 34.18
CA ILE A 65 -9.13 22.65 34.32
C ILE A 65 -10.19 22.61 35.43
N LEU A 66 -11.46 22.51 35.05
CA LEU A 66 -12.60 22.38 35.95
C LEU A 66 -12.89 20.89 36.17
N THR A 67 -12.53 20.40 37.35
CA THR A 67 -13.00 19.12 37.91
C THR A 67 -14.44 19.29 38.41
N GLY A 68 -15.41 19.10 37.51
CA GLY A 68 -16.84 19.07 37.84
C GLY A 68 -17.28 17.69 38.34
N THR A 69 -17.94 17.65 39.49
CA THR A 69 -18.60 16.47 40.07
C THR A 69 -19.71 15.95 39.16
N THR A 70 -19.68 14.65 38.88
CA THR A 70 -20.64 13.93 38.04
C THR A 70 -22.05 13.93 38.66
N SER A 71 -22.97 14.74 38.14
CA SER A 71 -24.39 14.50 38.39
C SER A 71 -24.83 13.23 37.64
N ASN A 72 -25.26 12.20 38.36
CA ASN A 72 -25.63 10.85 37.90
C ASN A 72 -26.85 10.74 36.95
N SER A 73 -27.20 11.77 36.19
CA SER A 73 -28.39 11.75 35.33
C SER A 73 -28.07 11.35 33.89
N ALA A 74 -27.99 10.05 33.64
CA ALA A 74 -28.00 9.52 32.27
C ALA A 74 -29.34 9.83 31.61
N SER A 75 -29.33 10.47 30.43
CA SER A 75 -30.54 10.72 29.64
C SER A 75 -30.50 9.98 28.32
N THR A 76 -31.64 9.46 27.90
CA THR A 76 -31.85 8.85 26.57
C THR A 76 -32.05 9.91 25.49
N GLY A 77 -32.09 11.20 25.85
CA GLY A 77 -32.09 12.31 24.91
C GLY A 77 -31.66 13.62 25.55
N TYR A 78 -31.40 14.60 24.70
CA TYR A 78 -31.07 15.98 25.05
C TYR A 78 -31.48 16.89 23.90
N ALA A 79 -31.82 18.13 24.21
CA ALA A 79 -32.14 19.10 23.18
C ALA A 79 -31.68 20.51 23.60
N SER A 80 -31.16 21.29 22.65
CA SER A 80 -30.61 22.62 22.91
C SER A 80 -30.74 23.53 21.69
N PRO A 81 -30.86 24.87 21.87
CA PRO A 81 -30.76 25.81 20.76
C PRO A 81 -29.36 25.75 20.11
N ILE A 82 -29.34 25.81 18.78
CA ILE A 82 -28.13 25.96 17.96
C ILE A 82 -27.90 27.44 17.58
N GLY A 83 -28.97 28.26 17.64
CA GLY A 83 -28.96 29.65 17.20
C GLY A 83 -29.35 29.79 15.73
N VAL A 84 -29.14 30.99 15.17
CA VAL A 84 -29.39 31.29 13.76
C VAL A 84 -28.21 30.80 12.93
N VAL A 85 -28.48 29.95 11.94
CA VAL A 85 -27.46 29.40 11.03
C VAL A 85 -27.60 30.10 9.67
N PRO A 86 -26.63 30.94 9.25
CA PRO A 86 -26.78 31.80 8.07
C PRO A 86 -26.64 31.05 6.72
N MET A 87 -26.48 29.74 6.75
CA MET A 87 -26.25 28.91 5.56
C MET A 87 -27.15 27.68 5.57
N ALA A 88 -27.51 27.20 4.38
CA ALA A 88 -28.20 25.93 4.24
C ALA A 88 -27.25 24.77 4.60
N PHE A 89 -27.76 23.74 5.26
CA PHE A 89 -26.99 22.53 5.60
C PHE A 89 -27.86 21.28 5.52
N ASN A 90 -27.25 20.13 5.24
CA ASN A 90 -27.95 18.83 5.21
C ASN A 90 -27.17 17.75 5.98
N ALA A 91 -26.18 18.14 6.77
CA ALA A 91 -25.46 17.24 7.66
C ALA A 91 -25.05 17.95 8.96
N VAL A 92 -25.00 17.17 10.05
CA VAL A 92 -24.61 17.63 11.39
C VAL A 92 -23.58 16.67 11.97
N ARG A 93 -22.50 17.20 12.53
CA ARG A 93 -21.50 16.44 13.30
C ARG A 93 -21.65 16.73 14.78
N ILE A 94 -21.81 15.69 15.60
CA ILE A 94 -21.99 15.82 17.06
C ILE A 94 -20.96 14.92 17.77
N PRO A 95 -20.29 15.38 18.84
CA PRO A 95 -19.50 14.51 19.71
C PRO A 95 -20.42 13.64 20.58
N ILE A 96 -20.14 12.33 20.65
CA ILE A 96 -20.95 11.36 21.38
C ILE A 96 -20.03 10.46 22.20
N ARG A 97 -20.42 10.18 23.44
CA ARG A 97 -19.75 9.22 24.32
C ARG A 97 -20.79 8.35 25.00
N GLY A 98 -20.62 7.02 24.99
CA GLY A 98 -21.47 6.12 25.78
C GLY A 98 -21.15 6.25 27.26
N PHE A 99 -22.18 6.32 28.11
CA PHE A 99 -22.00 6.54 29.55
C PHE A 99 -21.52 5.29 30.29
N ARG A 100 -21.92 4.08 29.85
CA ARG A 100 -21.56 2.79 30.46
C ARG A 100 -21.65 1.61 29.48
N ALA A 101 -20.95 0.52 29.81
CA ALA A 101 -20.90 -0.73 29.06
C ALA A 101 -22.21 -1.55 29.08
N ASP A 102 -23.07 -1.31 30.07
CA ASP A 102 -24.26 -2.11 30.35
C ASP A 102 -25.47 -1.72 29.47
N PHE A 103 -25.49 -0.51 28.92
CA PHE A 103 -26.53 -0.03 28.00
C PHE A 103 -25.96 0.91 26.90
N PRO A 104 -25.07 0.40 26.02
CA PRO A 104 -24.50 1.23 24.97
C PRO A 104 -25.60 1.65 23.98
N PRO A 105 -25.64 2.93 23.56
CA PRO A 105 -26.54 3.35 22.49
C PRO A 105 -26.19 2.56 21.22
N GLN A 106 -27.20 1.97 20.59
CA GLN A 106 -27.07 1.30 19.29
C GLN A 106 -27.62 2.18 18.16
N ARG A 107 -28.50 3.11 18.49
CA ARG A 107 -29.16 4.03 17.57
C ARG A 107 -29.26 5.40 18.19
N ILE A 108 -28.97 6.41 17.38
CA ILE A 108 -29.13 7.81 17.73
C ILE A 108 -29.97 8.46 16.65
N TRP A 109 -30.99 9.19 17.07
CA TRP A 109 -31.83 10.02 16.22
C TRP A 109 -31.49 11.47 16.51
N ILE A 110 -31.37 12.27 15.46
CA ILE A 110 -31.28 13.72 15.58
C ILE A 110 -32.46 14.36 14.85
N ARG A 111 -32.95 15.48 15.37
CA ARG A 111 -33.96 16.32 14.75
C ARG A 111 -33.53 17.78 14.85
N ILE A 112 -33.66 18.50 13.75
CA ILE A 112 -33.56 19.94 13.69
C ILE A 112 -34.99 20.49 13.70
N ARG A 113 -35.31 21.34 14.67
CA ARG A 113 -36.62 21.99 14.80
C ARG A 113 -36.49 23.49 14.58
N SER A 114 -37.59 24.09 14.14
CA SER A 114 -37.78 25.55 14.19
C SER A 114 -37.91 26.01 15.64
N THR A 115 -37.38 27.18 15.97
CA THR A 115 -37.56 27.95 17.21
C THR A 115 -37.14 27.29 18.54
N ASP A 116 -37.73 26.15 18.92
CA ASP A 116 -37.52 25.50 20.22
C ASP A 116 -37.80 23.97 20.18
N GLY A 117 -37.87 23.32 21.35
CA GLY A 117 -38.14 21.89 21.48
C GLY A 117 -39.56 21.45 21.07
N SER A 118 -40.48 22.40 20.87
CA SER A 118 -41.86 22.16 20.42
C SER A 118 -42.08 22.50 18.94
N GLY A 119 -41.16 23.24 18.33
CA GLY A 119 -41.30 23.65 16.93
C GLY A 119 -41.25 22.50 15.93
N THR A 120 -41.68 22.81 14.70
CA THR A 120 -41.80 21.87 13.60
C THR A 120 -40.43 21.28 13.25
N ILE A 121 -40.37 19.96 13.05
CA ILE A 121 -39.17 19.26 12.58
C ILE A 121 -38.89 19.71 11.15
N LEU A 122 -37.76 20.38 10.95
CA LEU A 122 -37.29 20.85 9.64
C LEU A 122 -36.48 19.77 8.92
N ALA A 123 -35.74 18.96 9.68
CA ALA A 123 -35.05 17.78 9.17
C ALA A 123 -34.70 16.83 10.32
N GLN A 124 -34.43 15.57 10.00
CA GLN A 124 -34.03 14.55 10.96
C GLN A 124 -33.05 13.56 10.33
N ALA A 125 -32.32 12.86 11.18
CA ALA A 125 -31.41 11.79 10.75
C ALA A 125 -31.29 10.71 11.81
N ARG A 126 -30.78 9.57 11.38
CA ARG A 126 -30.52 8.41 12.24
C ARG A 126 -29.16 7.85 11.94
N ALA A 127 -28.40 7.53 12.98
CA ALA A 127 -27.14 6.79 12.87
C ALA A 127 -27.19 5.52 13.72
N VAL A 128 -26.65 4.43 13.17
CA VAL A 128 -26.30 3.25 13.95
C VAL A 128 -24.93 3.51 14.55
N VAL A 129 -24.82 3.31 15.85
CA VAL A 129 -23.59 3.50 16.61
C VAL A 129 -23.12 2.16 17.16
N SER A 130 -21.82 1.88 17.09
CA SER A 130 -21.29 0.58 17.51
C SER A 130 -21.44 0.39 19.02
N GLY A 131 -21.68 -0.86 19.46
CA GLY A 131 -21.83 -1.20 20.89
C GLY A 131 -20.59 -0.96 21.76
N ALA A 132 -19.48 -0.47 21.17
CA ALA A 132 -18.19 -0.23 21.82
C ALA A 132 -17.88 1.25 22.04
N LEU A 133 -18.89 2.12 22.06
CA LEU A 133 -18.76 3.57 22.27
C LEU A 133 -18.37 3.93 23.72
N GLN A 134 -17.19 3.48 24.17
CA GLN A 134 -16.62 3.79 25.50
C GLN A 134 -15.72 5.04 25.48
N GLN A 135 -15.35 5.51 24.29
CA GLN A 135 -14.56 6.73 24.07
C GLN A 135 -15.38 7.77 23.31
N THR A 136 -15.05 9.05 23.47
CA THR A 136 -15.65 10.14 22.71
C THR A 136 -15.36 9.95 21.23
N SER A 137 -16.40 9.87 20.40
CA SER A 137 -16.28 9.86 18.95
C SER A 137 -17.17 10.95 18.34
N PHE A 138 -16.77 11.47 17.17
CA PHE A 138 -17.62 12.37 16.41
C PHE A 138 -18.43 11.57 15.41
N GLN A 139 -19.75 11.76 15.42
CA GLN A 139 -20.64 11.11 14.47
C GLN A 139 -21.24 12.15 13.51
N TRP A 140 -21.13 11.86 12.22
CA TRP A 140 -21.85 12.59 11.18
C TRP A 140 -23.24 12.01 11.00
N PHE A 141 -24.22 12.89 10.87
CA PHE A 141 -25.62 12.59 10.59
C PHE A 141 -26.03 13.33 9.32
N ARG A 142 -26.39 12.59 8.28
CA ARG A 142 -26.98 13.16 7.07
C ARG A 142 -28.48 13.33 7.26
N LEU A 143 -28.95 14.56 7.17
CA LEU A 143 -30.35 14.94 7.32
C LEU A 143 -31.17 14.49 6.11
N ASP A 144 -32.44 14.15 6.35
CA ASP A 144 -33.41 13.79 5.31
C ASP A 144 -33.89 14.99 4.48
N ALA A 145 -33.61 16.21 4.94
CA ALA A 145 -33.83 17.45 4.21
C ALA A 145 -32.68 18.44 4.42
N THR A 146 -32.47 19.33 3.44
CA THR A 146 -31.62 20.51 3.60
C THR A 146 -32.37 21.54 4.44
N VAL A 147 -31.77 21.95 5.55
CA VAL A 147 -32.30 22.99 6.43
C VAL A 147 -31.77 24.34 5.99
N SER A 148 -32.68 25.28 5.68
CA SER A 148 -32.39 26.71 5.60
C SER A 148 -33.42 27.46 6.43
N SER A 149 -32.98 28.22 7.42
CA SER A 149 -33.85 28.99 8.31
C SER A 149 -33.19 30.30 8.68
N THR A 150 -33.95 31.39 8.65
CA THR A 150 -33.55 32.68 9.23
C THR A 150 -33.81 32.74 10.74
N ASP A 151 -34.64 31.83 11.25
CA ASP A 151 -34.98 31.73 12.67
C ASP A 151 -33.97 30.86 13.42
N SER A 152 -33.91 31.04 14.74
CA SER A 152 -33.10 30.19 15.61
C SER A 152 -33.54 28.73 15.50
N LEU A 153 -32.56 27.84 15.36
CA LEU A 153 -32.77 26.40 15.24
C LEU A 153 -32.57 25.69 16.57
N PHE A 154 -33.18 24.53 16.70
CA PHE A 154 -33.08 23.69 17.89
C PHE A 154 -32.67 22.26 17.49
N LEU A 155 -31.61 21.74 18.12
CA LEU A 155 -31.14 20.37 17.90
C LEU A 155 -31.66 19.48 19.03
N GLU A 156 -32.43 18.47 18.68
CA GLU A 156 -32.81 17.38 19.57
C GLU A 156 -32.04 16.13 19.15
N TYR A 157 -31.43 15.42 20.11
CA TYR A 157 -30.98 14.05 19.88
C TYR A 157 -31.55 13.09 20.92
N THR A 158 -31.89 11.89 20.46
CA THR A 158 -32.37 10.79 21.30
C THR A 158 -31.62 9.51 20.96
N SER A 159 -31.57 8.55 21.87
CA SER A 159 -30.92 7.26 21.66
C SER A 159 -31.62 6.15 22.42
N ASN A 160 -31.40 4.91 21.97
CA ASN A 160 -31.94 3.72 22.63
C ASN A 160 -31.02 3.17 23.73
N GLY A 161 -29.96 3.90 24.09
CA GLY A 161 -29.06 3.58 25.20
C GLY A 161 -28.75 4.83 26.02
N ARG A 162 -27.72 4.78 26.87
CA ARG A 162 -27.31 5.91 27.72
C ARG A 162 -26.12 6.64 27.12
N ILE A 163 -26.30 7.91 26.77
CA ILE A 163 -25.24 8.81 26.28
C ILE A 163 -24.81 9.72 27.42
N ASP A 164 -23.49 9.93 27.54
CA ASP A 164 -22.91 10.89 28.48
C ASP A 164 -23.11 12.33 27.98
N ARG A 165 -23.47 13.25 28.87
CA ARG A 165 -23.59 14.67 28.57
C ARG A 165 -22.21 15.32 28.64
N PHE A 166 -21.30 14.90 27.77
CA PHE A 166 -19.93 15.39 27.79
C PHE A 166 -19.80 16.64 26.89
N LEU A 167 -19.32 17.75 27.48
CA LEU A 167 -19.04 19.08 26.90
C LEU A 167 -20.22 20.06 26.77
N LEU A 168 -20.72 20.54 27.92
CA LEU A 168 -21.24 21.91 28.04
C LEU A 168 -20.23 22.69 28.88
N SER A 169 -19.39 23.52 28.27
CA SER A 169 -18.50 24.41 29.01
C SER A 169 -19.24 25.70 29.41
N ASN A 170 -19.06 26.08 30.67
CA ASN A 170 -19.41 27.35 31.32
C ASN A 170 -20.89 27.66 31.63
N ALA A 171 -21.35 27.20 32.79
CA ALA A 171 -22.19 28.02 33.67
C ALA A 171 -22.00 27.61 35.13
N SER A 172 -21.57 28.57 35.96
CA SER A 172 -21.63 28.50 37.41
C SER A 172 -23.06 28.24 37.88
N THR A 173 -23.25 27.24 38.74
CA THR A 173 -24.49 26.96 39.51
C THR A 173 -25.80 27.06 38.74
N PHE A 174 -26.17 25.97 38.05
CA PHE A 174 -27.53 25.80 37.53
C PHE A 174 -28.41 25.12 38.59
N SER A 175 -29.32 25.86 39.24
CA SER A 175 -30.40 25.29 40.04
C SER A 175 -31.69 25.27 39.22
N GLY A 176 -31.82 24.25 38.37
CA GLY A 176 -32.99 24.04 37.53
C GLY A 176 -32.91 22.69 36.84
N SER A 177 -33.52 21.66 37.43
CA SER A 177 -33.65 20.35 36.77
C SER A 177 -34.81 20.39 35.78
N VAL A 178 -34.53 20.32 34.48
CA VAL A 178 -35.53 19.84 33.52
C VAL A 178 -35.46 18.31 33.56
N SER A 179 -36.24 17.71 34.47
CA SER A 179 -36.43 16.27 34.56
C SER A 179 -37.77 15.90 33.91
N GLY A 180 -37.73 15.47 32.65
CA GLY A 180 -38.79 14.63 32.09
C GLY A 180 -38.47 13.17 32.41
N THR A 181 -39.16 12.58 33.37
CA THR A 181 -39.03 11.14 33.67
C THR A 181 -39.75 10.34 32.60
N ILE A 182 -39.04 9.45 31.91
CA ILE A 182 -39.65 8.45 31.03
C ILE A 182 -40.11 7.30 31.93
N THR A 183 -41.40 7.25 32.23
CA THR A 183 -42.01 6.12 32.93
C THR A 183 -42.41 5.06 31.91
N GLY A 184 -41.62 3.99 31.84
CA GLY A 184 -41.93 2.67 31.26
C GLY A 184 -42.92 2.58 30.09
N GLY A 185 -42.38 2.57 28.86
CA GLY A 185 -43.11 2.15 27.67
C GLY A 185 -42.15 1.77 26.54
N THR A 186 -42.43 0.68 25.85
CA THR A 186 -41.65 0.21 24.69
C THR A 186 -41.59 1.31 23.62
N ILE A 187 -40.38 1.72 23.25
CA ILE A 187 -40.12 2.84 22.33
C ILE A 187 -40.51 2.41 20.91
N GLY A 188 -41.62 2.92 20.39
CA GLY A 188 -42.06 2.76 19.00
C GLY A 188 -41.71 3.99 18.14
N GLU A 189 -41.46 3.77 16.85
CA GLU A 189 -41.33 4.85 15.85
C GLU A 189 -42.63 5.68 15.81
N GLY A 190 -42.53 7.01 15.93
CA GLY A 190 -43.66 7.94 15.81
C GLY A 190 -44.21 8.54 17.12
N ALA A 191 -43.64 8.23 18.29
CA ALA A 191 -44.08 8.88 19.54
C ALA A 191 -43.76 10.39 19.53
N SER A 192 -44.79 11.23 19.70
CA SER A 192 -44.66 12.67 19.95
C SER A 192 -44.36 12.91 21.43
N TRP A 193 -43.37 13.77 21.69
CA TRP A 193 -42.93 14.11 23.04
C TRP A 193 -43.35 15.53 23.34
N THR A 194 -44.05 15.75 24.45
CA THR A 194 -44.37 17.11 24.91
C THR A 194 -43.43 17.43 26.06
N PHE A 195 -42.48 18.33 25.86
CA PHE A 195 -41.66 18.85 26.95
C PHE A 195 -42.49 19.91 27.69
N GLY A 196 -42.94 19.59 28.90
CA GLY A 196 -43.52 20.60 29.79
C GLY A 196 -42.40 21.48 30.35
N THR A 197 -42.20 22.67 29.80
CA THR A 197 -41.30 23.67 30.38
C THR A 197 -42.09 24.61 31.29
N THR A 198 -42.02 24.39 32.60
CA THR A 198 -42.28 25.43 33.60
C THR A 198 -40.94 26.01 34.05
N GLY A 199 -40.40 26.96 33.28
CA GLY A 199 -39.19 27.70 33.66
C GLY A 199 -38.55 28.44 32.49
N THR A 200 -38.25 29.72 32.68
CA THR A 200 -37.53 30.57 31.72
C THR A 200 -36.08 30.09 31.61
N LEU A 201 -35.71 29.49 30.47
CA LEU A 201 -34.31 29.13 30.18
C LEU A 201 -33.51 30.42 29.99
N THR A 202 -32.59 30.70 30.90
CA THR A 202 -31.61 31.77 30.72
C THR A 202 -30.49 31.24 29.83
N ALA A 203 -30.23 31.91 28.71
CA ALA A 203 -29.29 31.50 27.66
C ALA A 203 -27.89 31.22 28.20
N GLY A 204 -27.31 30.06 27.87
CA GLY A 204 -25.91 29.77 28.26
C GLY A 204 -25.32 28.40 27.89
N ALA A 205 -26.09 27.41 27.43
CA ALA A 205 -25.56 26.09 27.08
C ALA A 205 -25.62 25.84 25.57
N ASN A 206 -24.53 26.14 24.84
CA ASN A 206 -24.44 25.85 23.41
C ASN A 206 -23.90 24.44 23.18
N ILE A 207 -24.53 23.66 22.28
CA ILE A 207 -23.96 22.41 21.77
C ILE A 207 -22.88 22.75 20.74
N TYR A 208 -21.68 22.17 20.89
CA TYR A 208 -20.70 22.16 19.82
C TYR A 208 -21.14 21.17 18.73
N CYS A 209 -21.62 21.69 17.60
CA CYS A 209 -21.90 20.90 16.40
C CYS A 209 -21.29 21.58 15.16
N GLN A 210 -20.79 20.77 14.21
CA GLN A 210 -20.39 21.26 12.89
C GLN A 210 -21.51 21.01 11.89
N LEU A 211 -21.83 22.01 11.08
CA LEU A 211 -22.87 21.96 10.04
C LEU A 211 -22.21 21.95 8.66
N GLY A 212 -22.78 21.23 7.69
CA GLY A 212 -22.21 21.18 6.34
C GLY A 212 -23.21 20.77 5.25
N LEU A 213 -22.82 21.02 4.01
CA LEU A 213 -23.52 20.56 2.79
C LEU A 213 -22.79 19.35 2.20
N LEU A 214 -23.44 18.20 2.20
CA LEU A 214 -23.03 17.00 1.48
C LEU A 214 -23.76 16.96 0.12
N PRO A 215 -23.09 16.67 -1.01
CA PRO A 215 -23.71 16.65 -2.32
C PRO A 215 -24.90 15.66 -2.39
N GLU A 216 -25.96 16.06 -3.09
CA GLU A 216 -27.18 15.26 -3.29
C GLU A 216 -26.85 13.91 -3.94
N LEU A 217 -27.23 12.82 -3.28
CA LEU A 217 -27.36 11.51 -3.90
C LEU A 217 -28.85 11.29 -4.17
N PRO A 218 -29.24 10.64 -5.28
CA PRO A 218 -30.64 10.44 -5.61
C PRO A 218 -31.38 9.72 -4.48
N SER A 219 -32.55 10.23 -4.11
CA SER A 219 -33.39 9.70 -3.03
C SER A 219 -33.69 8.22 -3.26
N GLN A 220 -33.13 7.36 -2.40
CA GLN A 220 -33.54 5.97 -2.30
C GLN A 220 -34.20 5.78 -0.95
N THR A 221 -35.45 5.32 -0.98
CA THR A 221 -36.13 4.73 0.18
C THR A 221 -35.20 3.63 0.72
N PRO A 222 -34.80 3.67 2.00
CA PRO A 222 -34.02 2.59 2.58
C PRO A 222 -34.79 1.29 2.41
N VAL A 223 -34.23 0.32 1.69
CA VAL A 223 -34.67 -1.06 1.85
C VAL A 223 -34.27 -1.43 3.27
N ASP A 224 -35.28 -1.50 4.14
CA ASP A 224 -35.13 -1.87 5.53
C ASP A 224 -34.64 -3.33 5.61
N LEU A 225 -33.32 -3.49 5.63
CA LEU A 225 -32.66 -4.74 6.05
C LEU A 225 -32.66 -4.85 7.58
N SER A 226 -33.77 -4.50 8.21
CA SER A 226 -34.11 -5.00 9.54
C SER A 226 -33.88 -6.51 9.54
N LEU A 227 -33.23 -6.96 10.60
CA LEU A 227 -32.98 -8.35 10.94
C LEU A 227 -34.23 -9.21 10.64
N ALA A 228 -34.29 -9.81 9.44
CA ALA A 228 -34.73 -11.18 9.35
C ALA A 228 -33.89 -11.93 10.39
N THR A 229 -34.52 -12.62 11.31
CA THR A 229 -33.87 -13.27 12.45
C THR A 229 -32.79 -14.23 11.95
N TRP A 230 -31.55 -13.75 11.84
CA TRP A 230 -30.40 -14.56 11.45
C TRP A 230 -30.17 -15.56 12.59
N ARG A 231 -30.54 -16.82 12.35
CA ARG A 231 -30.28 -17.90 13.29
C ARG A 231 -28.99 -18.58 12.86
N TYR A 232 -27.96 -18.40 13.69
CA TYR A 232 -26.80 -19.27 13.62
C TYR A 232 -27.24 -20.65 14.10
N ASN A 233 -27.11 -21.64 13.23
CA ASN A 233 -27.29 -23.01 13.67
C ASN A 233 -26.01 -23.43 14.40
N ALA A 234 -25.85 -22.93 15.63
CA ALA A 234 -24.75 -23.29 16.53
C ALA A 234 -24.94 -24.69 17.13
N SER A 235 -25.78 -25.54 16.53
CA SER A 235 -26.00 -26.88 17.04
C SER A 235 -24.77 -27.74 16.74
N THR A 236 -23.94 -27.96 17.76
CA THR A 236 -22.95 -29.04 17.94
C THR A 236 -21.63 -28.98 17.17
N ASP A 237 -20.56 -29.27 17.91
CA ASP A 237 -19.13 -29.30 17.54
C ASP A 237 -18.73 -30.39 16.53
N THR A 238 -19.63 -30.78 15.61
CA THR A 238 -19.45 -31.98 14.77
C THR A 238 -19.52 -31.72 13.27
N PHE A 239 -19.85 -30.49 12.83
CA PHE A 239 -20.03 -30.19 11.41
C PHE A 239 -18.74 -29.77 10.72
N THR A 240 -18.32 -30.55 9.71
CA THR A 240 -17.11 -30.33 8.90
C THR A 240 -17.42 -29.93 7.46
N GLY A 241 -18.66 -29.54 7.18
CA GLY A 241 -19.06 -29.04 5.87
C GLY A 241 -20.57 -28.94 5.67
N TRP A 242 -20.96 -28.46 4.50
CA TRP A 242 -22.33 -28.42 4.00
C TRP A 242 -22.38 -28.69 2.49
N ALA A 243 -23.43 -29.33 1.99
CA ALA A 243 -23.71 -29.36 0.56
C ALA A 243 -25.21 -29.23 0.24
N GLY A 244 -25.51 -28.66 -0.93
CA GLY A 244 -26.88 -28.51 -1.39
C GLY A 244 -27.00 -27.86 -2.77
N PRO A 245 -28.22 -27.89 -3.34
CA PRO A 245 -28.49 -27.21 -4.60
C PRO A 245 -28.54 -25.69 -4.36
N ILE A 246 -27.97 -24.91 -5.28
CA ILE A 246 -28.00 -23.43 -5.23
C ILE A 246 -28.68 -22.79 -6.45
N GLY A 247 -29.37 -23.60 -7.26
CA GLY A 247 -29.98 -23.16 -8.51
C GLY A 247 -28.94 -22.95 -9.62
N SER A 248 -29.25 -22.11 -10.60
CA SER A 248 -28.34 -21.80 -11.71
C SER A 248 -27.82 -20.37 -11.63
N PHE A 249 -26.61 -20.14 -12.17
CA PHE A 249 -26.08 -18.78 -12.30
C PHE A 249 -26.62 -18.11 -13.55
N THR A 250 -26.96 -16.83 -13.46
CA THR A 250 -27.34 -16.02 -14.62
C THR A 250 -26.13 -15.65 -15.48
N THR A 251 -24.93 -15.65 -14.90
CA THR A 251 -23.66 -15.35 -15.57
C THR A 251 -22.58 -16.35 -15.17
N ALA A 252 -21.62 -16.61 -16.07
CA ALA A 252 -20.54 -17.54 -15.78
C ALA A 252 -19.59 -16.96 -14.71
N ALA A 253 -19.24 -17.75 -13.71
CA ALA A 253 -18.52 -17.29 -12.51
C ALA A 253 -17.26 -18.11 -12.22
N ASP A 254 -16.25 -17.49 -11.62
CA ASP A 254 -14.97 -18.09 -11.25
C ASP A 254 -14.63 -17.93 -9.76
N THR A 255 -15.49 -17.22 -9.02
CA THR A 255 -15.26 -16.88 -7.61
C THR A 255 -16.49 -17.18 -6.77
N LEU A 256 -16.27 -17.79 -5.62
CA LEU A 256 -17.30 -18.19 -4.65
C LEU A 256 -16.93 -17.65 -3.26
N MET A 257 -17.88 -17.03 -2.56
CA MET A 257 -17.71 -16.50 -1.20
C MET A 257 -18.65 -17.20 -0.23
N LEU A 258 -18.12 -17.62 0.91
CA LEU A 258 -18.87 -18.34 1.95
C LEU A 258 -18.54 -17.79 3.35
N PRO A 259 -19.56 -17.40 4.14
CA PRO A 259 -19.39 -17.11 5.54
C PRO A 259 -19.26 -18.42 6.34
N VAL A 260 -18.16 -18.57 7.08
CA VAL A 260 -17.90 -19.69 7.99
C VAL A 260 -17.75 -19.17 9.41
N TRP A 261 -18.17 -19.95 10.39
CA TRP A 261 -17.98 -19.62 11.80
C TRP A 261 -17.29 -20.80 12.51
N PRO A 262 -15.96 -20.79 12.69
CA PRO A 262 -15.26 -21.83 13.43
C PRO A 262 -15.77 -21.92 14.87
N ASN A 263 -16.33 -23.07 15.26
CA ASN A 263 -17.05 -23.19 16.54
C ASN A 263 -16.12 -23.55 17.70
N SER A 264 -15.10 -24.39 17.46
CA SER A 264 -14.19 -24.85 18.51
C SER A 264 -12.76 -24.35 18.29
N GLY A 265 -12.07 -24.00 19.39
CA GLY A 265 -10.62 -23.80 19.41
C GLY A 265 -9.83 -25.10 19.55
N THR A 266 -10.51 -26.24 19.72
CA THR A 266 -9.87 -27.55 19.96
C THR A 266 -9.32 -28.19 18.68
N VAL A 267 -9.92 -27.89 17.52
CA VAL A 267 -9.40 -28.32 16.21
C VAL A 267 -9.21 -27.07 15.35
N PRO A 268 -7.97 -26.69 15.00
CA PRO A 268 -7.73 -25.49 14.22
C PRO A 268 -8.31 -25.66 12.80
N PHE A 269 -9.05 -24.64 12.35
CA PHE A 269 -9.57 -24.56 10.99
C PHE A 269 -8.43 -24.22 10.04
N THR A 270 -7.73 -25.23 9.52
CA THR A 270 -6.53 -25.04 8.68
C THR A 270 -6.74 -25.30 7.19
N GLN A 271 -7.88 -25.88 6.81
CA GLN A 271 -8.17 -26.18 5.43
C GLN A 271 -9.67 -26.10 5.12
N SER A 272 -10.01 -25.57 3.95
CA SER A 272 -11.36 -25.66 3.40
C SER A 272 -11.34 -25.88 1.89
N ARG A 273 -12.35 -26.60 1.37
CA ARG A 273 -12.56 -26.86 -0.04
C ARG A 273 -13.99 -26.51 -0.43
N ALA A 274 -14.13 -25.88 -1.59
CA ALA A 274 -15.40 -25.71 -2.28
C ALA A 274 -15.39 -26.54 -3.58
N THR A 275 -16.47 -27.27 -3.85
CA THR A 275 -16.69 -28.03 -5.08
C THR A 275 -18.04 -27.64 -5.66
N ILE A 276 -18.09 -27.40 -6.97
CA ILE A 276 -19.31 -27.09 -7.71
C ILE A 276 -19.56 -28.22 -8.70
N ARG A 277 -20.76 -28.80 -8.66
CA ARG A 277 -21.23 -29.90 -9.51
C ARG A 277 -22.44 -29.51 -10.34
N ALA A 278 -22.65 -30.21 -11.44
CA ALA A 278 -23.83 -30.06 -12.29
C ALA A 278 -25.06 -30.74 -11.66
N GLY A 279 -26.05 -29.95 -11.24
CA GLY A 279 -27.42 -30.35 -10.91
C GLY A 279 -27.62 -31.08 -9.58
N SER A 280 -26.70 -31.98 -9.19
CA SER A 280 -26.85 -32.83 -8.00
C SER A 280 -25.51 -33.16 -7.34
N SER A 281 -25.58 -33.80 -6.15
CA SER A 281 -24.41 -34.32 -5.42
C SER A 281 -23.59 -35.37 -6.18
N THR A 282 -24.20 -36.04 -7.16
CA THR A 282 -23.54 -37.02 -8.04
C THR A 282 -23.19 -36.44 -9.41
N GLY A 283 -23.50 -35.17 -9.64
CA GLY A 283 -23.18 -34.45 -10.86
C GLY A 283 -21.68 -34.37 -11.13
N ALA A 284 -21.33 -34.16 -12.40
CA ALA A 284 -19.96 -33.89 -12.81
C ALA A 284 -19.42 -32.65 -12.08
N ILE A 285 -18.18 -32.70 -11.60
CA ILE A 285 -17.50 -31.54 -11.01
C ILE A 285 -17.25 -30.54 -12.13
N LEU A 286 -17.87 -29.37 -12.01
CA LEU A 286 -17.71 -28.25 -12.93
C LEU A 286 -16.50 -27.40 -12.55
N ALA A 287 -16.31 -27.17 -11.24
CA ALA A 287 -15.17 -26.43 -10.72
C ALA A 287 -14.92 -26.75 -9.24
N GLN A 288 -13.72 -26.50 -8.74
CA GLN A 288 -13.35 -26.69 -7.34
C GLN A 288 -12.22 -25.74 -6.92
N SER A 289 -12.07 -25.52 -5.61
CA SER A 289 -11.02 -24.71 -5.01
C SER A 289 -10.70 -25.23 -3.61
N SER A 290 -9.44 -25.17 -3.20
CA SER A 290 -9.03 -25.47 -1.83
C SER A 290 -8.18 -24.34 -1.28
N ILE A 291 -8.41 -23.97 -0.02
CA ILE A 291 -7.60 -23.03 0.75
C ILE A 291 -6.91 -23.86 1.85
N ILE A 292 -5.59 -23.76 1.91
CA ILE A 292 -4.74 -24.45 2.90
C ILE A 292 -4.02 -23.41 3.76
N GLY A 293 -3.67 -23.78 4.99
CA GLY A 293 -2.98 -22.90 5.93
C GLY A 293 -3.87 -21.81 6.54
N LEU A 294 -5.19 -22.05 6.61
CA LEU A 294 -6.12 -21.14 7.27
C LEU A 294 -5.79 -21.03 8.78
N THR A 295 -5.98 -19.84 9.33
CA THR A 295 -5.90 -19.58 10.77
C THR A 295 -7.08 -18.68 11.14
N LEU A 296 -8.23 -19.28 11.41
CA LEU A 296 -9.46 -18.55 11.72
C LEU A 296 -9.66 -18.50 13.24
N GLU A 297 -10.03 -17.32 13.76
CA GLU A 297 -10.36 -17.13 15.17
C GLU A 297 -11.67 -17.87 15.52
N PRO A 298 -11.67 -18.83 16.48
CA PRO A 298 -12.87 -19.50 16.94
C PRO A 298 -13.88 -18.51 17.56
N GLY A 299 -15.18 -18.80 17.41
CA GLY A 299 -16.23 -17.95 17.99
C GLY A 299 -16.57 -16.70 17.18
N ARG A 300 -15.97 -16.51 15.99
CA ARG A 300 -16.26 -15.37 15.11
C ARG A 300 -16.58 -15.79 13.68
N PRO A 301 -17.47 -15.06 12.97
CA PRO A 301 -17.72 -15.29 11.55
C PRO A 301 -16.56 -14.74 10.70
N HIS A 302 -16.19 -15.49 9.66
CA HIS A 302 -15.18 -15.16 8.65
C HIS A 302 -15.78 -15.38 7.26
N ILE A 303 -15.28 -14.68 6.24
CA ILE A 303 -15.69 -14.90 4.85
C ILE A 303 -14.53 -15.54 4.08
N LEU A 304 -14.73 -16.77 3.61
CA LEU A 304 -13.77 -17.46 2.75
C LEU A 304 -14.08 -17.18 1.28
N THR A 305 -13.06 -16.75 0.53
CA THR A 305 -13.15 -16.52 -0.91
C THR A 305 -12.39 -17.61 -1.65
N TYR A 306 -13.09 -18.36 -2.48
CA TYR A 306 -12.57 -19.47 -3.27
C TYR A 306 -12.43 -19.01 -4.73
N ARG A 307 -11.20 -19.06 -5.27
CA ARG A 307 -10.95 -18.95 -6.71
C ARG A 307 -11.03 -20.33 -7.32
N LEU A 308 -12.06 -20.54 -8.13
CA LEU A 308 -12.34 -21.83 -8.74
C LEU A 308 -11.29 -22.16 -9.81
N ASP A 309 -10.90 -23.44 -9.91
CA ASP A 309 -9.95 -23.94 -10.92
C ASP A 309 -10.43 -23.72 -12.36
N ARG A 310 -11.75 -23.57 -12.54
CA ARG A 310 -12.44 -23.37 -13.81
C ARG A 310 -13.65 -22.44 -13.63
N ARG A 311 -14.03 -21.76 -14.73
CA ARG A 311 -15.25 -20.94 -14.78
C ARG A 311 -16.49 -21.84 -14.88
N VAL A 312 -17.45 -21.64 -13.98
CA VAL A 312 -18.74 -22.33 -13.99
C VAL A 312 -19.66 -21.71 -15.04
N PRO A 313 -20.23 -22.50 -15.97
CA PRO A 313 -21.13 -21.97 -17.00
C PRO A 313 -22.42 -21.37 -16.42
N ALA A 314 -22.94 -20.33 -17.07
CA ALA A 314 -24.28 -19.80 -16.79
C ALA A 314 -25.38 -20.81 -17.19
N GLY A 315 -26.56 -20.70 -16.58
CA GLY A 315 -27.77 -21.47 -16.92
C GLY A 315 -27.77 -22.92 -16.44
N THR A 316 -26.63 -23.49 -16.04
CA THR A 316 -26.55 -24.84 -15.48
C THR A 316 -27.08 -24.84 -14.05
N SER A 317 -27.98 -25.76 -13.70
CA SER A 317 -28.36 -26.00 -12.29
C SER A 317 -27.15 -26.53 -11.53
N LEU A 318 -26.89 -26.05 -10.32
CA LEU A 318 -25.67 -26.29 -9.58
C LEU A 318 -25.93 -26.90 -8.21
N TRP A 319 -25.00 -27.77 -7.85
CA TRP A 319 -24.84 -28.30 -6.51
C TRP A 319 -23.49 -27.85 -5.97
N VAL A 320 -23.46 -27.32 -4.75
CA VAL A 320 -22.22 -26.86 -4.12
C VAL A 320 -21.93 -27.65 -2.86
N GLU A 321 -20.66 -28.02 -2.71
CA GLU A 321 -20.13 -28.73 -1.56
C GLU A 321 -19.04 -27.88 -0.91
N PHE A 322 -19.16 -27.66 0.39
CA PHE A 322 -18.14 -27.06 1.22
C PHE A 322 -17.69 -28.07 2.24
N THR A 323 -16.38 -28.30 2.33
CA THR A 323 -15.78 -29.18 3.32
C THR A 323 -14.61 -28.45 3.99
N HIS A 324 -14.36 -28.76 5.25
CA HIS A 324 -13.26 -28.20 6.04
C HIS A 324 -12.87 -29.17 7.14
N ASN A 325 -11.71 -28.97 7.76
CA ASN A 325 -11.12 -29.92 8.69
C ASN A 325 -11.43 -29.67 10.17
N ALA A 326 -12.21 -28.63 10.49
CA ALA A 326 -12.58 -28.27 11.86
C ALA A 326 -14.10 -28.06 11.99
N PRO A 327 -14.69 -28.22 13.19
CA PRO A 327 -16.09 -27.88 13.41
C PRO A 327 -16.40 -26.41 13.12
N SER A 328 -17.38 -26.13 12.27
CA SER A 328 -17.87 -24.76 12.05
C SER A 328 -19.37 -24.68 11.81
N GLY A 329 -19.96 -23.57 12.24
CA GLY A 329 -21.30 -23.15 11.84
C GLY A 329 -21.31 -22.38 10.53
N PHE A 330 -22.49 -22.22 9.96
CA PHE A 330 -22.75 -21.39 8.78
C PHE A 330 -23.82 -20.35 9.08
N LEU A 331 -23.75 -19.23 8.36
CA LEU A 331 -24.75 -18.18 8.43
C LEU A 331 -25.93 -18.56 7.52
N MET A 332 -27.13 -18.69 8.10
CA MET A 332 -28.33 -19.19 7.42
C MET A 332 -29.44 -18.16 7.51
N THR A 333 -30.20 -17.96 6.43
CA THR A 333 -31.40 -17.14 6.41
C THR A 333 -32.58 -17.96 6.94
N ALA A 334 -33.31 -17.46 7.95
CA ALA A 334 -34.41 -18.18 8.57
C ALA A 334 -35.72 -18.24 7.73
N ALA A 335 -35.75 -17.64 6.55
CA ALA A 335 -37.01 -17.29 5.88
C ALA A 335 -37.49 -18.25 4.78
N ASP A 336 -36.63 -19.11 4.20
CA ASP A 336 -37.04 -19.90 3.03
C ASP A 336 -37.00 -21.42 3.29
N THR A 337 -38.19 -22.00 3.47
CA THR A 337 -38.39 -23.45 3.43
C THR A 337 -38.29 -23.96 1.99
N PHE A 338 -37.08 -24.23 1.50
CA PHE A 338 -36.86 -24.89 0.20
C PHE A 338 -36.93 -26.42 0.35
N ALA A 339 -37.86 -27.05 -0.37
CA ALA A 339 -38.19 -28.49 -0.30
C ALA A 339 -37.13 -29.47 -0.88
N SER A 340 -35.84 -29.14 -0.91
CA SER A 340 -34.80 -30.02 -1.48
C SER A 340 -33.73 -30.40 -0.44
N PRO A 341 -33.20 -31.64 -0.46
CA PRO A 341 -32.34 -32.15 0.60
C PRO A 341 -31.02 -31.38 0.66
N THR A 342 -30.82 -30.65 1.76
CA THR A 342 -29.50 -30.15 2.18
C THR A 342 -28.80 -31.25 2.95
N ALA A 343 -27.63 -31.66 2.50
CA ALA A 343 -26.88 -32.74 3.10
C ALA A 343 -25.75 -32.18 3.97
N ARG A 344 -25.63 -32.67 5.20
CA ARG A 344 -24.63 -32.19 6.17
C ARG A 344 -23.48 -33.19 6.27
N TYR A 345 -22.26 -32.71 6.42
CA TYR A 345 -21.12 -33.55 6.77
C TYR A 345 -21.02 -33.62 8.29
N SER A 346 -21.29 -34.80 8.85
CA SER A 346 -21.06 -35.12 10.26
C SER A 346 -19.94 -36.13 10.30
N THR A 347 -18.72 -35.69 10.61
CA THR A 347 -17.68 -36.62 11.02
C THR A 347 -16.89 -36.01 12.16
N SER A 348 -16.97 -36.64 13.33
CA SER A 348 -15.88 -36.63 14.28
C SER A 348 -14.68 -37.31 13.58
N ALA A 349 -13.79 -36.51 13.00
CA ALA A 349 -12.46 -36.91 12.49
C ALA A 349 -12.38 -37.83 11.25
N ALA A 350 -13.09 -37.54 10.15
CA ALA A 350 -12.74 -38.17 8.86
C ALA A 350 -11.66 -37.36 8.11
N PRO A 351 -10.57 -37.99 7.62
CA PRO A 351 -9.66 -37.37 6.67
C PRO A 351 -10.43 -37.02 5.37
N PHE A 352 -10.00 -35.94 4.71
CA PHE A 352 -10.56 -35.47 3.43
C PHE A 352 -10.83 -36.66 2.47
N GLY A 353 -12.11 -36.91 2.14
CA GLY A 353 -12.49 -37.87 1.08
C GLY A 353 -13.41 -39.03 1.48
N GLY A 354 -13.68 -39.25 2.78
CA GLY A 354 -14.68 -40.23 3.23
C GLY A 354 -15.94 -39.55 3.75
N THR A 355 -16.95 -39.35 2.91
CA THR A 355 -18.17 -38.62 3.31
C THR A 355 -19.41 -39.49 3.21
N THR A 356 -19.96 -39.90 4.34
CA THR A 356 -21.30 -40.49 4.43
C THR A 356 -22.32 -39.37 4.62
N TRP A 357 -23.28 -39.26 3.70
CA TRP A 357 -24.33 -38.25 3.77
C TRP A 357 -25.29 -38.54 4.91
N VAL A 358 -25.45 -37.59 5.83
CA VAL A 358 -26.52 -37.64 6.83
C VAL A 358 -27.65 -36.74 6.34
N ASN A 359 -28.76 -37.35 5.92
CA ASN A 359 -29.99 -36.62 5.60
C ASN A 359 -30.56 -36.03 6.89
N SER A 360 -30.62 -34.70 6.97
CA SER A 360 -31.22 -33.96 8.07
C SER A 360 -32.67 -33.62 7.72
N SER A 361 -33.62 -33.88 8.62
CA SER A 361 -35.04 -33.51 8.46
C SER A 361 -35.29 -32.00 8.53
N THR A 362 -34.31 -31.20 9.00
CA THR A 362 -34.39 -29.73 9.02
C THR A 362 -33.53 -29.14 7.92
N GLN A 363 -34.18 -28.54 6.92
CA GLN A 363 -33.58 -27.92 5.74
C GLN A 363 -33.06 -26.52 6.09
N TYR A 364 -31.80 -26.24 5.79
CA TYR A 364 -31.28 -24.88 5.87
C TYR A 364 -30.28 -24.62 4.74
N SER A 365 -30.42 -23.46 4.09
CA SER A 365 -29.52 -23.00 3.01
C SER A 365 -28.54 -21.95 3.55
N PRO A 366 -27.22 -22.13 3.36
CA PRO A 366 -26.22 -21.13 3.70
C PRO A 366 -26.29 -19.99 2.69
N TRP A 367 -25.94 -18.80 3.15
CA TRP A 367 -25.72 -17.68 2.24
C TRP A 367 -24.45 -17.92 1.43
N VAL A 368 -24.59 -17.97 0.11
CA VAL A 368 -23.47 -18.16 -0.82
C VAL A 368 -23.51 -17.03 -1.84
N ARG A 369 -22.39 -16.31 -2.01
CA ARG A 369 -22.26 -15.28 -3.05
C ARG A 369 -21.31 -15.76 -4.13
N VAL A 370 -21.71 -15.54 -5.37
CA VAL A 370 -20.98 -15.94 -6.56
C VAL A 370 -20.64 -14.67 -7.32
N ILE A 371 -19.37 -14.47 -7.65
CA ILE A 371 -18.89 -13.28 -8.35
C ILE A 371 -18.39 -13.70 -9.73
N ALA A 372 -18.93 -13.07 -10.77
CA ALA A 372 -18.39 -13.14 -12.10
C ALA A 372 -17.35 -12.02 -12.25
N ASN A 373 -16.07 -12.35 -12.21
CA ASN A 373 -15.02 -11.40 -12.61
C ASN A 373 -14.99 -11.30 -14.14
N ASP A 374 -15.96 -10.61 -14.73
CA ASP A 374 -15.76 -10.04 -16.06
C ASP A 374 -15.18 -8.63 -15.90
N VAL A 375 -13.85 -8.56 -15.80
CA VAL A 375 -13.10 -7.30 -15.62
C VAL A 375 -13.22 -6.39 -16.86
N SER A 376 -13.89 -6.83 -17.93
CA SER A 376 -13.96 -6.07 -19.18
C SER A 376 -15.15 -5.11 -19.31
N LYS A 377 -16.20 -5.20 -18.46
CA LYS A 377 -17.38 -4.30 -18.56
C LYS A 377 -18.07 -4.08 -17.20
N VAL A 378 -17.59 -3.10 -16.42
CA VAL A 378 -18.34 -2.58 -15.26
C VAL A 378 -18.69 -1.12 -15.51
N SER A 379 -19.99 -0.85 -15.66
CA SER A 379 -20.58 0.49 -15.70
C SER A 379 -20.62 1.08 -14.27
N PRO A 380 -20.35 2.39 -14.05
CA PRO A 380 -20.15 2.95 -12.71
C PRO A 380 -21.42 3.14 -11.83
N SER A 381 -22.63 2.83 -12.29
CA SER A 381 -23.85 3.40 -11.69
C SER A 381 -24.58 2.56 -10.64
N GLN A 382 -24.01 1.47 -10.08
CA GLN A 382 -24.70 0.62 -9.09
C GLN A 382 -24.02 0.46 -7.71
N ASN A 383 -22.91 1.15 -7.43
CA ASN A 383 -22.07 0.86 -6.25
C ASN A 383 -22.18 1.82 -5.04
N ALA A 384 -23.20 2.69 -4.94
CA ALA A 384 -23.26 3.63 -3.81
C ALA A 384 -23.71 3.00 -2.47
N GLY A 385 -24.38 1.83 -2.48
CA GLY A 385 -24.80 1.11 -1.27
C GLY A 385 -23.92 -0.08 -0.88
N GLN A 386 -22.92 -0.44 -1.70
CA GLN A 386 -22.14 -1.68 -1.55
C GLN A 386 -20.70 -1.48 -1.08
N SER A 387 -20.23 -0.24 -0.95
CA SER A 387 -18.85 0.08 -0.55
C SER A 387 -18.59 0.06 0.96
N SER A 388 -19.62 0.06 1.82
CA SER A 388 -19.44 0.09 3.28
C SER A 388 -19.21 -1.28 3.94
N ILE A 389 -19.50 -2.38 3.24
CA ILE A 389 -19.17 -3.74 3.71
C ILE A 389 -17.88 -4.27 3.04
N LEU A 390 -17.55 -3.80 1.83
CA LEU A 390 -16.31 -4.16 1.13
C LEU A 390 -15.08 -3.37 1.60
N SER A 391 -15.26 -2.28 2.36
CA SER A 391 -14.13 -1.54 2.97
C SER A 391 -13.61 -2.18 4.26
N TYR A 392 -14.24 -3.24 4.75
CA TYR A 392 -13.78 -3.99 5.91
C TYR A 392 -13.14 -5.31 5.45
N ILE A 393 -11.82 -5.24 5.22
CA ILE A 393 -10.89 -6.37 5.27
C ILE A 393 -10.92 -7.27 4.02
N ASP A 394 -10.35 -6.78 2.92
CA ASP A 394 -9.66 -7.66 1.99
C ASP A 394 -8.25 -7.93 2.55
N GLU A 395 -8.14 -8.92 3.45
CA GLU A 395 -6.86 -9.43 3.97
C GLU A 395 -5.95 -9.98 2.86
N SER A 396 -6.45 -10.19 1.63
CA SER A 396 -5.62 -10.55 0.48
C SER A 396 -4.81 -9.38 -0.10
N ASN A 397 -5.06 -8.14 0.37
CA ASN A 397 -4.31 -6.93 0.00
C ASN A 397 -3.41 -6.42 1.15
N ALA A 398 -2.88 -7.30 1.99
CA ALA A 398 -1.87 -6.92 2.97
C ALA A 398 -0.69 -6.22 2.25
N PRO A 399 -0.23 -5.04 2.70
CA PRO A 399 0.88 -4.36 2.08
C PRO A 399 2.12 -5.25 2.09
N THR A 400 2.82 -5.31 0.96
CA THR A 400 4.03 -6.11 0.87
C THR A 400 5.25 -5.26 1.19
N PHE A 401 6.01 -5.69 2.19
CA PHE A 401 7.29 -5.09 2.53
C PHE A 401 8.39 -5.50 1.56
N ILE A 402 9.05 -4.52 0.95
CA ILE A 402 10.24 -4.67 0.12
C ILE A 402 11.42 -4.12 0.92
N VAL A 403 11.80 -4.85 1.96
CA VAL A 403 12.94 -4.56 2.83
C VAL A 403 13.93 -5.72 2.76
N PRO A 404 15.23 -5.46 2.95
CA PRO A 404 16.22 -6.53 3.06
C PRO A 404 15.91 -7.51 4.17
N ARG A 405 16.19 -8.80 3.97
CA ARG A 405 16.28 -9.76 5.08
C ARG A 405 17.34 -9.32 6.09
N GLN A 406 18.43 -8.73 5.61
CA GLN A 406 19.55 -8.27 6.42
C GLN A 406 20.12 -6.97 5.85
N PHE A 407 20.30 -5.95 6.69
CA PHE A 407 20.98 -4.72 6.32
C PHE A 407 22.07 -4.38 7.31
N TYR A 408 22.92 -3.45 6.89
CA TYR A 408 24.15 -3.09 7.55
C TYR A 408 24.19 -1.60 7.77
N VAL A 409 24.80 -1.20 8.88
CA VAL A 409 25.11 0.18 9.21
C VAL A 409 26.57 0.21 9.61
N VAL A 410 27.35 1.14 9.08
CA VAL A 410 28.75 1.35 9.51
C VAL A 410 28.84 2.75 10.11
N PRO A 411 28.75 2.89 11.45
CA PRO A 411 28.88 4.17 12.12
C PRO A 411 30.22 4.85 11.76
N SER A 412 30.18 6.15 11.49
CA SER A 412 31.35 7.00 11.31
C SER A 412 32.25 6.66 10.11
N PHE A 413 31.75 5.93 9.10
CA PHE A 413 32.54 5.55 7.92
C PHE A 413 32.48 6.60 6.79
N GLY A 414 32.67 7.89 7.08
CA GLY A 414 32.52 8.96 6.09
C GLY A 414 31.09 9.12 5.51
N VAL A 415 30.23 8.14 5.78
CA VAL A 415 28.77 8.10 5.72
C VAL A 415 28.22 8.52 7.07
N ASN A 416 27.47 9.63 7.09
CA ASN A 416 26.73 10.05 8.27
C ASN A 416 25.34 9.41 8.34
N GLU A 417 24.88 8.77 7.25
CA GLU A 417 23.50 8.35 7.13
C GLU A 417 23.36 7.10 6.26
N THR A 418 22.68 6.07 6.77
CA THR A 418 22.05 5.03 5.95
C THR A 418 20.55 5.23 6.07
N SER A 419 19.85 5.49 4.96
CA SER A 419 18.44 5.88 4.99
C SER A 419 17.55 4.86 4.27
N PHE A 420 16.33 4.71 4.75
CA PHE A 420 15.25 3.96 4.13
C PHE A 420 14.05 4.87 3.96
N TYR A 421 13.62 5.11 2.73
CA TYR A 421 12.46 5.97 2.45
C TYR A 421 11.17 5.14 2.40
N TRP A 422 10.13 5.57 3.13
CA TRP A 422 8.88 4.82 3.33
C TRP A 422 8.16 4.46 2.04
N ARG A 423 8.13 5.40 1.09
CA ARG A 423 7.54 5.21 -0.24
C ARG A 423 8.21 4.12 -1.07
N GLN A 424 9.43 3.73 -0.69
CA GLN A 424 10.26 2.79 -1.44
C GLN A 424 10.22 1.36 -0.89
N ILE A 425 9.78 1.18 0.34
CA ILE A 425 9.83 -0.13 1.04
C ILE A 425 8.47 -0.77 1.22
N LEU A 426 7.40 -0.09 0.83
CA LEU A 426 6.03 -0.49 1.08
C LEU A 426 5.24 -0.48 -0.22
N PHE A 427 4.88 -1.67 -0.70
CA PHE A 427 4.00 -1.82 -1.84
C PHE A 427 2.54 -1.83 -1.36
N ASN A 428 1.82 -0.74 -1.61
CA ASN A 428 0.37 -0.72 -1.45
C ASN A 428 -0.30 -0.91 -2.83
N PRO A 429 -0.97 -2.05 -3.10
CA PRO A 429 -1.57 -2.31 -4.40
C PRO A 429 -2.73 -1.36 -4.74
N THR A 430 -3.31 -0.67 -3.75
CA THR A 430 -4.37 0.31 -3.98
C THR A 430 -3.77 1.64 -4.43
N PRO A 431 -4.04 2.10 -5.67
CA PRO A 431 -3.64 3.42 -6.14
C PRO A 431 -4.30 4.48 -5.25
N GLU A 432 -3.53 5.47 -4.80
CA GLU A 432 -4.04 6.66 -4.11
C GLU A 432 -4.97 6.40 -2.92
N ALA A 433 -4.57 5.52 -2.00
CA ALA A 433 -5.15 5.63 -0.67
C ALA A 433 -4.72 6.97 -0.06
N SER A 434 -5.71 7.79 0.28
CA SER A 434 -5.68 9.07 1.01
C SER A 434 -4.41 9.33 1.85
N PRO A 435 -3.96 10.59 2.00
CA PRO A 435 -2.96 10.97 3.01
C PRO A 435 -3.22 10.40 4.43
N ASP A 436 -4.48 10.04 4.74
CA ASP A 436 -4.92 9.42 6.00
C ASP A 436 -4.75 7.89 6.06
N ASP A 437 -4.36 7.24 4.97
CA ASP A 437 -3.96 5.83 4.94
C ASP A 437 -2.50 5.70 5.40
N SER A 438 -2.16 6.44 6.47
CA SER A 438 -0.82 6.56 7.00
C SER A 438 -0.38 5.19 7.48
N ILE A 439 0.35 4.48 6.64
CA ILE A 439 1.06 3.28 7.04
C ILE A 439 2.17 3.72 7.98
N SER A 440 1.83 3.78 9.27
CA SER A 440 2.80 4.09 10.31
C SER A 440 3.74 2.90 10.42
N LEU A 441 5.02 3.12 10.21
CA LEU A 441 6.06 2.13 10.41
C LEU A 441 6.52 2.22 11.86
N ASP A 442 6.34 1.14 12.61
CA ASP A 442 6.91 1.00 13.95
C ASP A 442 8.24 0.27 13.86
N TYR A 443 9.17 0.56 14.79
CA TYR A 443 10.44 -0.15 14.92
C TYR A 443 10.65 -0.61 16.36
N SER A 444 11.22 -1.81 16.51
CA SER A 444 11.81 -2.26 17.77
C SER A 444 13.17 -2.87 17.45
N SER A 445 14.20 -2.43 18.18
CA SER A 445 15.56 -2.95 18.04
C SER A 445 16.06 -3.53 19.36
N GLY A 446 16.58 -4.76 19.32
CA GLY A 446 17.49 -5.24 20.36
C GLY A 446 18.89 -4.69 20.08
N GLY A 447 19.31 -3.64 20.80
CA GLY A 447 20.60 -2.97 20.63
C GLY A 447 20.50 -1.43 20.74
N ASN A 448 21.65 -0.73 20.79
CA ASN A 448 21.74 0.75 20.88
C ASN A 448 22.25 1.41 19.57
N PRO A 449 21.70 1.17 18.37
CA PRO A 449 21.90 2.10 17.27
C PRO A 449 21.15 3.40 17.55
N THR A 450 21.74 4.54 17.20
CA THR A 450 20.99 5.80 17.11
C THR A 450 20.18 5.76 15.82
N VAL A 451 18.92 5.38 15.97
CA VAL A 451 17.93 5.35 14.88
C VAL A 451 17.06 6.58 15.01
N THR A 452 16.82 7.27 13.90
CA THR A 452 15.87 8.37 13.84
C THR A 452 14.82 8.07 12.79
N GLN A 453 13.56 8.26 13.17
CA GLN A 453 12.41 8.09 12.31
C GLN A 453 11.78 9.46 12.05
N ASP A 454 11.76 9.85 10.78
CA ASP A 454 11.04 11.01 10.29
C ASP A 454 9.72 10.57 9.61
N SER A 455 8.90 11.54 9.24
CA SER A 455 7.63 11.31 8.53
C SER A 455 7.79 10.59 7.18
N GLY A 456 8.97 10.67 6.55
CA GLY A 456 9.24 10.08 5.23
C GLY A 456 10.34 9.03 5.17
N ARG A 457 11.12 8.84 6.25
CA ARG A 457 12.29 7.97 6.25
C ARG A 457 12.68 7.45 7.64
N LEU A 458 13.44 6.37 7.64
CA LEU A 458 14.25 5.90 8.77
C LEU A 458 15.71 6.10 8.43
N TYR A 459 16.52 6.57 9.37
CA TYR A 459 17.95 6.65 9.15
C TYR A 459 18.79 6.35 10.39
N PHE A 460 20.03 5.95 10.15
CA PHE A 460 20.99 5.55 11.16
C PHE A 460 22.21 6.48 11.12
N THR A 461 22.55 7.06 12.27
CA THR A 461 23.69 8.01 12.39
C THR A 461 24.81 7.52 13.31
N GLY A 462 24.57 6.46 14.08
CA GLY A 462 25.53 5.97 15.06
C GLY A 462 25.21 4.59 15.60
N GLY A 463 26.12 4.07 16.44
CA GLY A 463 25.96 2.80 17.13
C GLY A 463 27.29 2.15 17.47
N THR A 464 27.29 1.23 18.41
CA THR A 464 28.42 0.33 18.66
C THR A 464 28.28 -0.91 17.78
N ALA A 465 29.39 -1.42 17.27
CA ALA A 465 29.38 -2.65 16.46
C ALA A 465 28.64 -3.78 17.20
N SER A 466 27.65 -4.37 16.53
CA SER A 466 26.82 -5.43 17.07
C SER A 466 26.17 -6.24 15.94
N THR A 467 25.99 -7.53 16.17
CA THR A 467 25.35 -8.46 15.23
C THR A 467 24.09 -9.06 15.83
N GLY A 468 23.14 -9.45 14.97
CA GLY A 468 21.91 -10.12 15.43
C GLY A 468 20.86 -9.17 16.01
N ASN A 469 21.05 -7.85 15.89
CA ASN A 469 19.95 -6.91 16.15
C ASN A 469 18.85 -7.18 15.12
N THR A 470 17.60 -6.94 15.50
CA THR A 470 16.45 -7.05 14.61
C THR A 470 15.85 -5.67 14.40
N ILE A 471 15.24 -5.46 13.25
CA ILE A 471 14.26 -4.39 13.03
C ILE A 471 12.98 -5.04 12.57
N THR A 472 11.92 -4.80 13.31
CA THR A 472 10.57 -5.13 12.89
C THR A 472 9.98 -3.92 12.17
N TRP A 473 9.51 -4.12 10.95
CA TRP A 473 8.74 -3.18 10.16
C TRP A 473 7.27 -3.54 10.32
N THR A 474 6.48 -2.65 10.90
CA THR A 474 5.04 -2.88 11.09
C THR A 474 4.26 -1.87 10.27
N ALA A 475 3.42 -2.33 9.34
CA ALA A 475 2.53 -1.48 8.57
C ALA A 475 1.18 -1.41 9.29
N ARG A 476 0.69 -0.20 9.58
CA ARG A 476 -0.64 0.00 10.20
C ARG A 476 -1.59 0.81 9.33
N ARG A 477 -2.84 0.39 9.14
CA ARG A 477 -3.89 1.18 8.48
C ARG A 477 -4.97 1.51 9.50
N GLY A 478 -5.27 2.79 9.73
CA GLY A 478 -6.24 3.21 10.76
C GLY A 478 -5.91 2.68 12.17
N GLY A 479 -4.61 2.61 12.52
CA GLY A 479 -4.14 2.04 13.79
C GLY A 479 -4.07 0.51 13.85
N ARG A 480 -4.68 -0.22 12.91
CA ARG A 480 -4.62 -1.69 12.84
C ARG A 480 -3.39 -2.16 12.08
N VAL A 481 -2.66 -3.15 12.60
CA VAL A 481 -1.58 -3.81 11.87
C VAL A 481 -2.15 -4.54 10.64
N VAL A 482 -1.66 -4.17 9.46
CA VAL A 482 -2.03 -4.76 8.17
C VAL A 482 -0.90 -5.58 7.56
N GLY A 483 0.33 -5.42 8.05
CA GLY A 483 1.47 -6.23 7.66
C GLY A 483 2.62 -6.07 8.64
N GLN A 484 3.48 -7.07 8.73
CA GLN A 484 4.70 -7.00 9.53
C GLN A 484 5.81 -7.82 8.88
N ARG A 485 7.04 -7.33 8.95
CA ARG A 485 8.23 -8.05 8.51
C ARG A 485 9.36 -7.77 9.48
N THR A 486 10.25 -8.72 9.72
CA THR A 486 11.45 -8.51 10.54
C THR A 486 12.70 -8.72 9.70
N SER A 487 13.66 -7.82 9.85
CA SER A 487 14.97 -7.83 9.20
C SER A 487 16.07 -7.89 10.26
N LEU A 488 17.23 -8.44 9.89
CA LEU A 488 18.43 -8.38 10.71
C LEU A 488 19.18 -7.07 10.46
N LEU A 489 19.50 -6.36 11.53
CA LEU A 489 20.38 -5.19 11.53
C LEU A 489 21.75 -5.58 12.07
N ASN A 490 22.80 -5.29 11.32
CA ASN A 490 24.17 -5.46 11.78
C ASN A 490 24.87 -4.12 11.77
N ILE A 491 25.32 -3.69 12.94
CA ILE A 491 26.14 -2.51 13.12
C ILE A 491 27.59 -2.98 13.00
N VAL A 492 28.29 -2.48 12.01
CA VAL A 492 29.62 -2.93 11.64
C VAL A 492 30.63 -1.92 12.14
N ALA A 493 31.72 -2.40 12.74
CA ALA A 493 32.79 -1.53 13.21
C ALA A 493 33.42 -0.74 12.05
N ASN A 494 33.79 0.51 12.29
CA ASN A 494 34.54 1.31 11.31
C ASN A 494 35.91 0.69 10.98
N THR A 495 36.46 -0.18 11.83
CA THR A 495 37.70 -0.93 11.58
C THR A 495 37.49 -2.22 10.76
N SER A 496 36.25 -2.52 10.37
CA SER A 496 35.90 -3.67 9.55
C SER A 496 36.64 -3.65 8.22
N GLY A 497 37.32 -4.74 7.89
CA GLY A 497 38.06 -4.90 6.64
C GLY A 497 39.48 -4.32 6.69
N SER A 498 40.04 -4.10 7.89
CA SER A 498 41.40 -3.61 8.05
C SER A 498 42.43 -4.42 7.26
N GLY A 499 43.23 -3.73 6.44
CA GLY A 499 44.26 -4.31 5.58
C GLY A 499 43.71 -5.06 4.36
N VAL A 500 42.40 -5.05 4.13
CA VAL A 500 41.77 -5.72 2.99
C VAL A 500 41.63 -4.75 1.83
N THR A 501 42.12 -5.15 0.67
CA THR A 501 41.85 -4.46 -0.61
C THR A 501 40.99 -5.35 -1.49
N ARG A 502 39.89 -4.81 -2.05
CA ARG A 502 39.01 -5.52 -2.98
C ARG A 502 38.86 -4.81 -4.32
N LYS A 503 38.84 -5.57 -5.41
CA LYS A 503 38.44 -5.03 -6.71
C LYS A 503 36.92 -5.04 -6.83
N VAL A 504 36.37 -4.02 -7.50
CA VAL A 504 34.94 -3.89 -7.73
C VAL A 504 34.72 -3.61 -9.21
N LEU A 505 34.08 -4.56 -9.91
CA LEU A 505 33.57 -4.38 -11.27
C LEU A 505 32.08 -4.08 -11.21
N THR A 506 31.64 -2.94 -11.74
CA THR A 506 30.21 -2.64 -11.88
C THR A 506 29.75 -2.87 -13.31
N ILE A 507 28.76 -3.73 -13.49
CA ILE A 507 27.98 -3.91 -14.72
C ILE A 507 26.67 -3.15 -14.49
N GLY A 508 26.42 -2.08 -15.24
CA GLY A 508 25.29 -1.21 -14.93
C GLY A 508 24.71 -0.47 -16.14
N ASP A 509 23.67 0.31 -15.88
CA ASP A 509 22.94 1.08 -16.89
C ASP A 509 23.38 2.56 -16.93
N SER A 510 22.45 3.47 -17.25
CA SER A 510 22.68 4.92 -17.30
C SER A 510 23.06 5.55 -15.96
N ILE A 511 22.67 4.96 -14.82
CA ILE A 511 23.07 5.46 -13.49
C ILE A 511 24.58 5.24 -13.29
N SER A 512 25.12 4.18 -13.89
CA SER A 512 26.54 3.80 -13.80
C SER A 512 27.34 4.15 -15.06
N ASP A 513 26.74 4.80 -16.06
CA ASP A 513 27.42 5.11 -17.31
C ASP A 513 28.37 6.30 -17.16
N MET A 514 29.64 5.98 -17.02
CA MET A 514 30.71 6.96 -16.87
C MET A 514 31.03 7.75 -18.14
N ALA A 515 30.63 7.29 -19.33
CA ALA A 515 30.93 7.97 -20.59
C ALA A 515 30.05 9.22 -20.82
N LEU A 516 28.95 9.34 -20.08
CA LEU A 516 28.04 10.47 -20.23
C LEU A 516 28.45 11.67 -19.37
N ALA A 517 28.20 12.86 -19.89
CA ALA A 517 28.37 14.11 -19.15
C ALA A 517 27.36 14.23 -17.99
N GLY A 518 27.63 15.16 -17.07
CA GLY A 518 26.76 15.45 -15.93
C GLY A 518 26.89 14.43 -14.79
N ASP A 519 25.79 14.24 -14.06
CA ASP A 519 25.81 13.66 -12.71
C ASP A 519 25.75 12.13 -12.67
N ARG A 520 25.78 11.48 -13.83
CA ARG A 520 25.82 10.02 -13.96
C ARG A 520 27.14 9.45 -13.44
N ALA A 521 27.09 8.28 -12.81
CA ALA A 521 28.22 7.59 -12.19
C ALA A 521 28.96 8.39 -11.09
N ARG A 522 28.40 9.50 -10.57
CA ARG A 522 29.02 10.24 -9.44
C ARG A 522 29.11 9.38 -8.18
N TRP A 523 28.17 8.46 -8.00
CA TRP A 523 28.21 7.51 -6.89
C TRP A 523 29.50 6.66 -6.89
N MET A 524 30.09 6.40 -8.06
CA MET A 524 31.34 5.65 -8.16
C MET A 524 32.53 6.48 -7.68
N ALA A 525 32.56 7.79 -7.95
CA ALA A 525 33.58 8.68 -7.42
C ALA A 525 33.44 8.81 -5.90
N GLU A 526 32.22 8.97 -5.44
CA GLU A 526 31.92 9.04 -4.01
C GLU A 526 32.30 7.76 -3.28
N LEU A 527 32.06 6.60 -3.89
CA LEU A 527 32.49 5.32 -3.35
C LEU A 527 34.01 5.27 -3.15
N ILE A 528 34.81 5.78 -4.11
CA ILE A 528 36.27 5.89 -3.94
C ILE A 528 36.61 6.85 -2.79
N ARG A 529 35.90 7.97 -2.66
CA ARG A 529 36.11 8.93 -1.56
C ARG A 529 35.88 8.25 -0.20
N LEU A 530 34.81 7.50 -0.04
CA LEU A 530 34.44 6.84 1.22
C LEU A 530 35.50 5.83 1.69
N PHE A 531 36.18 5.14 0.76
CA PHE A 531 37.27 4.21 1.09
C PHE A 531 38.67 4.88 1.08
N ASN A 532 38.78 6.16 0.77
CA ASN A 532 40.07 6.85 0.73
C ASN A 532 40.56 7.16 2.15
N GLY A 533 41.65 6.51 2.56
CA GLY A 533 42.18 6.61 3.92
C GLY A 533 41.45 5.73 4.94
N ASP A 534 40.50 4.91 4.48
CA ASP A 534 39.88 3.88 5.32
C ASP A 534 40.82 2.67 5.50
N VAL A 535 40.58 1.89 6.57
CA VAL A 535 41.35 0.67 6.83
C VAL A 535 41.08 -0.43 5.80
N MET A 536 39.92 -0.40 5.14
CA MET A 536 39.61 -1.19 3.95
C MET A 536 39.82 -0.33 2.71
N SER A 537 40.28 -0.93 1.61
CA SER A 537 40.44 -0.23 0.34
C SER A 537 39.66 -0.94 -0.78
N ILE A 538 39.24 -0.16 -1.77
CA ILE A 538 38.65 -0.69 -2.99
C ILE A 538 39.39 -0.18 -4.23
N THR A 539 39.37 -0.99 -5.28
CA THR A 539 39.86 -0.62 -6.61
C THR A 539 38.76 -0.89 -7.63
N GLN A 540 38.22 0.16 -8.24
CA GLN A 540 37.29 0.00 -9.35
C GLN A 540 38.00 -0.50 -10.60
N ILE A 541 37.39 -1.45 -11.30
CA ILE A 541 37.93 -2.06 -12.52
C ILE A 541 36.86 -2.08 -13.61
N GLY A 542 37.31 -2.15 -14.87
CA GLY A 542 36.47 -2.04 -16.07
C GLY A 542 37.26 -1.40 -17.21
N VAL A 543 36.79 -1.59 -18.43
CA VAL A 543 37.38 -1.00 -19.65
C VAL A 543 36.96 0.46 -19.78
N LYS A 544 35.68 0.76 -19.50
CA LYS A 544 35.22 2.15 -19.49
C LYS A 544 35.80 2.85 -18.26
N ASN A 545 36.21 4.09 -18.47
CA ASN A 545 36.70 4.96 -17.43
C ASN A 545 36.37 6.42 -17.76
N ALA A 546 36.21 7.24 -16.71
CA ALA A 546 36.05 8.68 -16.83
C ALA A 546 36.44 9.35 -15.51
N SER A 547 36.56 10.69 -15.54
CA SER A 547 36.69 11.49 -14.32
C SER A 547 35.31 11.97 -13.86
N LYS A 548 34.99 11.74 -12.59
CA LYS A 548 33.72 12.12 -11.95
C LYS A 548 34.00 12.81 -10.62
N THR A 549 33.18 13.79 -10.26
CA THR A 549 33.34 14.55 -9.01
C THR A 549 32.58 13.90 -7.85
N ASP A 550 33.26 13.77 -6.72
CA ASP A 550 32.69 13.29 -5.46
C ASP A 550 31.95 14.41 -4.68
N SER A 551 31.48 14.12 -3.45
CA SER A 551 30.77 15.10 -2.60
C SER A 551 31.64 16.24 -2.08
N THR A 552 32.97 16.13 -2.20
CA THR A 552 33.93 17.21 -1.89
C THR A 552 34.35 18.00 -3.12
N ALA A 553 33.65 17.81 -4.25
CA ALA A 553 33.99 18.35 -5.56
C ALA A 553 35.38 17.91 -6.08
N THR A 554 35.95 16.83 -5.53
CA THR A 554 37.22 16.28 -5.99
C THR A 554 36.98 15.36 -7.20
N SER A 555 37.70 15.61 -8.28
CA SER A 555 37.66 14.75 -9.48
C SER A 555 38.39 13.43 -9.24
N ARG A 556 37.72 12.31 -9.50
CA ARG A 556 38.27 10.95 -9.34
C ARG A 556 38.07 10.13 -10.60
N THR A 557 39.08 9.34 -10.94
CA THR A 557 38.97 8.37 -12.04
C THR A 557 38.14 7.18 -11.58
N VAL A 558 36.99 6.98 -12.21
CA VAL A 558 36.10 5.83 -11.99
C VAL A 558 36.25 4.83 -13.13
N ARG A 559 36.00 3.55 -12.85
CA ARG A 559 36.09 2.46 -13.86
C ARG A 559 34.94 1.48 -13.70
N GLY A 560 34.42 0.96 -14.81
CA GLY A 560 33.34 -0.02 -14.80
C GLY A 560 32.81 -0.33 -16.20
N GLU A 561 31.62 -0.93 -16.26
CA GLU A 561 30.94 -1.35 -17.49
C GLU A 561 29.50 -0.83 -17.53
N GLY A 562 29.27 0.41 -17.06
CA GLY A 562 27.97 1.07 -17.15
C GLY A 562 27.62 1.47 -18.59
N ARG A 563 26.40 1.17 -19.08
CA ARG A 563 25.94 1.50 -20.44
C ARG A 563 24.51 2.02 -20.44
N SER A 564 24.32 3.26 -20.87
CA SER A 564 23.01 3.90 -20.87
C SER A 564 22.01 3.22 -21.80
N GLY A 565 20.78 3.03 -21.29
CA GLY A 565 19.70 2.37 -22.02
C GLY A 565 19.80 0.85 -22.11
N TRP A 566 20.87 0.24 -21.56
CA TRP A 566 21.06 -1.20 -21.64
C TRP A 566 20.25 -1.95 -20.57
N THR A 567 19.68 -3.07 -21.00
CA THR A 567 18.93 -4.05 -20.19
C THR A 567 19.83 -5.20 -19.74
N VAL A 568 19.34 -6.05 -18.83
CA VAL A 568 20.03 -7.30 -18.45
C VAL A 568 20.23 -8.20 -19.65
N ASN A 569 19.23 -8.29 -20.54
CA ASN A 569 19.29 -9.11 -21.73
C ASN A 569 20.42 -8.70 -22.68
N GLN A 570 20.62 -7.39 -22.88
CA GLN A 570 21.66 -6.89 -23.78
C GLN A 570 23.06 -7.24 -23.26
N PHE A 571 23.32 -7.08 -21.96
CA PHE A 571 24.59 -7.52 -21.39
C PHE A 571 24.82 -9.03 -21.56
N ALA A 572 23.76 -9.83 -21.44
CA ALA A 572 23.84 -11.29 -21.50
C ALA A 572 23.97 -11.85 -22.93
N THR A 573 23.43 -11.17 -23.94
CA THR A 573 23.23 -11.77 -25.28
C THR A 573 23.61 -10.89 -26.47
N ASP A 574 23.66 -9.56 -26.32
CA ASP A 574 23.97 -8.66 -27.43
C ASP A 574 25.45 -8.82 -27.82
N ALA A 575 25.73 -9.04 -29.11
CA ALA A 575 27.09 -9.20 -29.61
C ALA A 575 27.99 -7.96 -29.41
N THR A 576 27.40 -6.79 -29.16
CA THR A 576 28.11 -5.55 -28.83
C THR A 576 28.43 -5.42 -27.34
N SER A 577 27.91 -6.34 -26.50
CA SER A 577 28.26 -6.43 -25.08
C SER A 577 29.74 -6.78 -24.94
N PRO A 578 30.49 -6.12 -24.05
CA PRO A 578 31.91 -6.44 -23.83
C PRO A 578 32.09 -7.84 -23.21
N PHE A 579 31.01 -8.47 -22.76
CA PHE A 579 31.02 -9.80 -22.15
C PHE A 579 30.55 -10.90 -23.11
N VAL A 580 30.04 -10.58 -24.29
CA VAL A 580 29.51 -11.59 -25.21
C VAL A 580 30.57 -11.96 -26.24
N PHE A 581 31.02 -13.22 -26.18
CA PHE A 581 31.99 -13.79 -27.10
C PHE A 581 31.39 -15.06 -27.70
N SER A 582 31.47 -15.20 -29.02
CA SER A 582 30.85 -16.33 -29.74
C SER A 582 29.37 -16.52 -29.35
N SER A 583 28.63 -15.41 -29.30
CA SER A 583 27.19 -15.35 -29.00
C SER A 583 26.78 -15.78 -27.57
N ALA A 584 27.73 -15.85 -26.63
CA ALA A 584 27.43 -16.18 -25.24
C ALA A 584 28.19 -15.27 -24.25
N PHE A 585 27.57 -15.00 -23.11
CA PHE A 585 28.23 -14.29 -22.01
C PHE A 585 29.41 -15.11 -21.46
N ASN A 586 30.62 -14.58 -21.62
CA ASN A 586 31.87 -15.23 -21.25
C ASN A 586 32.78 -14.27 -20.48
N PHE A 587 32.67 -14.32 -19.15
CA PHE A 587 33.40 -13.42 -18.26
C PHE A 587 34.90 -13.66 -18.28
N GLY A 588 35.35 -14.92 -18.38
CA GLY A 588 36.77 -15.27 -18.44
C GLY A 588 37.46 -14.67 -19.65
N THR A 589 36.80 -14.69 -20.82
CA THR A 589 37.32 -14.09 -22.05
C THR A 589 37.33 -12.57 -21.97
N TYR A 590 36.32 -11.95 -21.34
CA TYR A 590 36.34 -10.52 -21.06
C TYR A 590 37.55 -10.12 -20.20
N LEU A 591 37.82 -10.85 -19.11
CA LEU A 591 38.96 -10.56 -18.22
C LEU A 591 40.30 -10.67 -18.96
N SER A 592 40.52 -11.76 -19.71
CA SER A 592 41.78 -11.98 -20.43
C SER A 592 41.98 -10.97 -21.56
N THR A 593 40.95 -10.69 -22.36
CA THR A 593 40.99 -9.72 -23.47
C THR A 593 41.39 -8.33 -23.00
N ASN A 594 40.91 -7.93 -21.82
CA ASN A 594 41.10 -6.58 -21.29
C ASN A 594 42.22 -6.50 -20.24
N SER A 595 42.98 -7.57 -20.04
CA SER A 595 44.05 -7.63 -19.02
C SER A 595 43.56 -7.25 -17.61
N ILE A 596 42.32 -7.61 -17.27
CA ILE A 596 41.72 -7.36 -15.96
C ILE A 596 41.90 -8.62 -15.12
N THR A 597 42.42 -8.46 -13.92
CA THR A 597 42.55 -9.55 -12.94
C THR A 597 41.58 -9.36 -11.79
N MET A 598 40.96 -10.45 -11.35
CA MET A 598 40.11 -10.52 -10.16
C MET A 598 40.46 -11.77 -9.36
N ALA A 599 40.22 -11.74 -8.05
CA ALA A 599 40.50 -12.83 -7.12
C ALA A 599 39.30 -13.15 -6.24
N SER A 600 39.41 -14.23 -5.45
CA SER A 600 38.41 -14.57 -4.43
C SER A 600 38.18 -13.40 -3.47
N GLY A 601 36.90 -13.11 -3.18
CA GLY A 601 36.48 -12.00 -2.33
C GLY A 601 36.32 -10.65 -3.05
N ASP A 602 36.80 -10.50 -4.29
CA ASP A 602 36.49 -9.33 -5.14
C ASP A 602 35.01 -9.32 -5.54
N TRP A 603 34.54 -8.18 -6.05
CA TRP A 603 33.13 -7.94 -6.31
C TRP A 603 32.81 -7.75 -7.78
N VAL A 604 31.75 -8.41 -8.23
CA VAL A 604 30.98 -8.00 -9.41
C VAL A 604 29.62 -7.48 -8.93
N LEU A 605 29.30 -6.24 -9.28
CA LEU A 605 28.03 -5.60 -8.97
C LEU A 605 27.19 -5.51 -10.24
N PHE A 606 25.96 -6.02 -10.18
CA PHE A 606 24.93 -5.77 -11.18
C PHE A 606 24.06 -4.61 -10.70
N PHE A 607 24.11 -3.48 -11.42
CA PHE A 607 23.23 -2.34 -11.21
C PHE A 607 22.42 -2.08 -12.48
N LEU A 608 21.52 -3.02 -12.77
CA LEU A 608 20.68 -3.08 -13.96
C LEU A 608 19.22 -3.35 -13.55
N GLY A 609 18.29 -3.00 -14.44
CA GLY A 609 16.87 -3.30 -14.28
C GLY A 609 15.94 -2.16 -14.64
N THR A 610 16.41 -0.91 -14.54
CA THR A 610 15.62 0.29 -14.82
C THR A 610 15.04 0.24 -16.23
N ASN A 611 15.89 -0.08 -17.21
CA ASN A 611 15.49 -0.15 -18.62
C ASN A 611 14.61 -1.37 -18.93
N ASP A 612 14.76 -2.46 -18.18
CA ASP A 612 13.98 -3.69 -18.35
C ASP A 612 12.50 -3.46 -18.00
N ILE A 613 12.21 -2.57 -17.06
CA ILE A 613 10.84 -2.28 -16.59
C ILE A 613 10.29 -0.93 -17.04
N ALA A 614 11.10 -0.07 -17.65
CA ALA A 614 10.72 1.28 -18.04
C ALA A 614 9.53 1.33 -19.01
N ALA A 615 9.36 0.29 -19.84
CA ALA A 615 8.29 0.17 -20.81
C ALA A 615 7.14 -0.76 -20.38
N ALA A 616 7.21 -1.36 -19.19
CA ALA A 616 6.16 -2.27 -18.73
C ALA A 616 4.87 -1.50 -18.43
N ALA A 617 3.79 -1.88 -19.11
CA ALA A 617 2.48 -1.23 -19.00
C ALA A 617 1.62 -1.83 -17.87
N SER A 618 2.07 -2.91 -17.23
CA SER A 618 1.35 -3.58 -16.16
C SER A 618 2.27 -4.28 -15.16
N ASP A 619 1.72 -4.56 -13.97
CA ASP A 619 2.39 -5.35 -12.93
C ASP A 619 2.86 -6.73 -13.44
N ASN A 620 2.08 -7.35 -14.32
CA ASN A 620 2.42 -8.66 -14.90
C ASN A 620 3.60 -8.54 -15.85
N GLU A 621 3.65 -7.51 -16.69
CA GLU A 621 4.79 -7.27 -17.59
C GLU A 621 6.07 -6.98 -16.80
N ALA A 622 6.01 -6.15 -15.76
CA ALA A 622 7.16 -5.88 -14.89
C ALA A 622 7.66 -7.17 -14.21
N ARG A 623 6.74 -8.04 -13.75
CA ARG A 623 7.06 -9.34 -13.16
C ARG A 623 7.72 -10.29 -14.17
N VAL A 624 7.18 -10.38 -15.38
CA VAL A 624 7.77 -11.20 -16.47
C VAL A 624 9.17 -10.70 -16.81
N ALA A 625 9.36 -9.39 -16.96
CA ALA A 625 10.67 -8.80 -17.22
C ALA A 625 11.69 -9.14 -16.11
N ALA A 626 11.29 -9.04 -14.84
CA ALA A 626 12.14 -9.43 -13.72
C ALA A 626 12.49 -10.92 -13.73
N GLN A 627 11.54 -11.81 -14.03
CA GLN A 627 11.77 -13.25 -14.11
C GLN A 627 12.73 -13.62 -15.24
N THR A 628 12.61 -12.97 -16.40
CA THR A 628 13.56 -13.10 -17.51
C THR A 628 14.96 -12.65 -17.09
N ALA A 629 15.08 -11.48 -16.45
CA ALA A 629 16.34 -10.98 -15.97
C ALA A 629 16.98 -11.88 -14.90
N ILE A 630 16.20 -12.47 -13.99
CA ILE A 630 16.69 -13.42 -12.99
C ILE A 630 17.34 -14.64 -13.65
N ALA A 631 16.74 -15.19 -14.70
CA ALA A 631 17.33 -16.30 -15.44
C ALA A 631 18.67 -15.89 -16.09
N GLN A 632 18.73 -14.69 -16.66
CA GLN A 632 19.95 -14.15 -17.27
C GLN A 632 21.05 -13.86 -16.23
N TYR A 633 20.70 -13.29 -15.07
CA TYR A 633 21.62 -13.12 -13.96
C TYR A 633 22.23 -14.46 -13.55
N ARG A 634 21.44 -15.54 -13.44
CA ARG A 634 21.97 -16.87 -13.10
C ARG A 634 23.00 -17.37 -14.12
N THR A 635 22.75 -17.18 -15.42
CA THR A 635 23.71 -17.51 -16.47
C THR A 635 25.00 -16.69 -16.35
N MET A 636 24.89 -15.37 -16.18
CA MET A 636 26.05 -14.48 -16.04
C MET A 636 26.86 -14.80 -14.78
N ILE A 637 26.20 -15.00 -13.65
CA ILE A 637 26.82 -15.36 -12.36
C ILE A 637 27.56 -16.69 -12.47
N THR A 638 27.00 -17.67 -13.17
CA THR A 638 27.66 -18.96 -13.42
C THR A 638 28.97 -18.74 -14.18
N SER A 639 28.93 -18.00 -15.28
CA SER A 639 30.13 -17.64 -16.08
C SER A 639 31.18 -16.87 -15.25
N ILE A 640 30.74 -15.90 -14.43
CA ILE A 640 31.61 -15.13 -13.53
C ILE A 640 32.31 -16.04 -12.50
N ARG A 641 31.56 -16.92 -11.83
CA ARG A 641 32.13 -17.84 -10.83
C ARG A 641 33.06 -18.89 -11.44
N SER A 642 32.77 -19.34 -12.66
CA SER A 642 33.69 -20.23 -13.40
C SER A 642 35.02 -19.56 -13.70
N ALA A 643 35.03 -18.25 -13.96
CA ALA A 643 36.25 -17.50 -14.23
C ALA A 643 36.99 -17.08 -12.94
N VAL A 644 36.26 -16.78 -11.86
CA VAL A 644 36.83 -16.30 -10.59
C VAL A 644 36.18 -17.04 -9.42
N SER A 645 36.82 -18.12 -8.97
CA SER A 645 36.35 -18.87 -7.81
C SER A 645 36.34 -17.99 -6.54
N GLY A 646 35.23 -18.03 -5.80
CA GLY A 646 35.06 -17.26 -4.57
C GLY A 646 34.77 -15.76 -4.76
N VAL A 647 34.57 -15.29 -6.00
CA VAL A 647 34.08 -13.92 -6.25
C VAL A 647 32.73 -13.68 -5.60
N ARG A 648 32.50 -12.46 -5.13
CA ARG A 648 31.24 -12.01 -4.54
C ARG A 648 30.39 -11.30 -5.57
N ILE A 649 29.10 -11.59 -5.56
CA ILE A 649 28.11 -11.00 -6.47
C ILE A 649 27.18 -10.11 -5.66
N GLY A 650 27.11 -8.82 -6.03
CA GLY A 650 26.08 -7.90 -5.54
C GLY A 650 25.04 -7.65 -6.63
N ILE A 651 23.78 -7.94 -6.36
CA ILE A 651 22.66 -7.60 -7.25
C ILE A 651 21.94 -6.40 -6.64
N CYS A 652 22.11 -5.23 -7.24
CA CYS A 652 21.52 -4.01 -6.75
C CYS A 652 20.04 -3.95 -7.15
N THR A 653 19.16 -3.67 -6.19
CA THR A 653 17.81 -3.23 -6.52
C THR A 653 17.87 -1.84 -7.16
N ILE A 654 16.82 -1.45 -7.90
CA ILE A 654 16.80 -0.17 -8.62
C ILE A 654 16.07 0.90 -7.79
N PRO A 655 16.54 2.17 -7.79
CA PRO A 655 15.75 3.30 -7.31
C PRO A 655 14.38 3.35 -8.02
N THR A 656 13.31 3.75 -7.32
CA THR A 656 11.98 3.84 -7.97
C THR A 656 11.76 5.15 -8.74
N GLY A 657 12.77 6.00 -8.84
CA GLY A 657 12.67 7.29 -9.53
C GLY A 657 12.10 8.42 -8.66
N SER A 658 11.96 9.59 -9.29
CA SER A 658 11.43 10.80 -8.67
C SER A 658 10.00 10.61 -8.16
N SER A 659 9.66 11.26 -7.04
CA SER A 659 8.32 11.27 -6.48
C SER A 659 7.34 12.18 -7.22
N SER A 660 7.71 12.79 -8.35
CA SER A 660 6.91 13.80 -9.03
C SER A 660 6.54 13.38 -10.46
N GLN A 661 5.26 13.55 -10.83
CA GLN A 661 4.84 13.33 -12.22
C GLN A 661 5.44 14.38 -13.16
N ASP A 662 5.84 15.55 -12.65
CA ASP A 662 6.53 16.58 -13.43
C ASP A 662 7.89 16.10 -13.95
N ALA A 663 8.60 15.26 -13.17
CA ALA A 663 9.87 14.69 -13.58
C ALA A 663 9.70 13.72 -14.77
N PHE A 664 8.70 12.86 -14.68
CA PHE A 664 8.33 11.92 -15.74
C PHE A 664 7.78 12.65 -16.97
N GLY A 665 6.96 13.68 -16.77
CA GLY A 665 6.49 14.55 -17.84
C GLY A 665 7.63 15.27 -18.56
N THR A 666 8.65 15.71 -17.82
CA THR A 666 9.83 16.36 -18.40
C THR A 666 10.71 15.37 -19.17
N SER A 667 10.90 14.16 -18.63
CA SER A 667 11.79 13.15 -19.20
C SER A 667 11.16 12.41 -20.40
N TYR A 668 9.85 12.16 -20.35
CA TYR A 668 9.16 11.21 -21.23
C TYR A 668 7.82 11.74 -21.79
N GLY A 669 7.46 12.99 -21.51
CA GLY A 669 6.14 13.52 -21.87
C GLY A 669 5.01 12.70 -21.24
N ALA A 670 3.99 12.40 -22.03
CA ALA A 670 2.88 11.54 -21.61
C ALA A 670 3.19 10.03 -21.73
N GLY A 671 4.42 9.65 -22.13
CA GLY A 671 4.79 8.26 -22.40
C GLY A 671 5.03 7.41 -21.15
N GLN A 672 5.20 8.04 -19.97
CA GLN A 672 5.35 7.32 -18.71
C GLN A 672 4.54 7.97 -17.59
N ASN A 673 3.78 7.13 -16.90
CA ASN A 673 3.11 7.48 -15.65
C ASN A 673 4.05 7.16 -14.48
N ARG A 674 4.24 8.13 -13.57
CA ARG A 674 5.13 8.00 -12.42
C ARG A 674 4.73 6.84 -11.51
N ASP A 675 3.44 6.71 -11.22
CA ASP A 675 2.95 5.67 -10.31
C ASP A 675 3.11 4.27 -10.92
N GLN A 676 2.86 4.12 -12.23
CA GLN A 676 3.12 2.85 -12.93
C GLN A 676 4.61 2.49 -12.91
N PHE A 677 5.51 3.44 -13.17
CA PHE A 677 6.95 3.18 -13.11
C PHE A 677 7.40 2.80 -11.69
N GLN A 678 6.96 3.54 -10.66
CA GLN A 678 7.29 3.22 -9.27
C GLN A 678 6.78 1.81 -8.91
N ARG A 679 5.56 1.48 -9.32
CA ARG A 679 4.97 0.15 -9.13
C ARG A 679 5.79 -0.95 -9.81
N ASN A 680 6.23 -0.72 -11.05
CA ASN A 680 7.10 -1.63 -11.79
C ASN A 680 8.46 -1.83 -11.08
N ALA A 681 9.08 -0.75 -10.61
CA ALA A 681 10.36 -0.79 -9.89
C ALA A 681 10.24 -1.55 -8.56
N LEU A 682 9.14 -1.35 -7.83
CA LEU A 682 8.86 -2.11 -6.61
C LEU A 682 8.66 -3.60 -6.89
N ILE A 683 7.94 -3.96 -7.96
CA ILE A 683 7.79 -5.36 -8.39
C ILE A 683 9.13 -5.97 -8.79
N TRP A 684 9.95 -5.26 -9.57
CA TRP A 684 11.30 -5.69 -9.91
C TRP A 684 12.13 -5.97 -8.64
N ASN A 685 12.18 -5.01 -7.72
CA ASN A 685 12.92 -5.13 -6.47
C ASN A 685 12.44 -6.31 -5.62
N GLN A 686 11.13 -6.54 -5.58
CA GLN A 686 10.52 -7.68 -4.89
C GLN A 686 10.93 -9.02 -5.51
N GLU A 687 10.91 -9.14 -6.84
CA GLU A 687 11.27 -10.38 -7.52
C GLU A 687 12.78 -10.68 -7.39
N ILE A 688 13.63 -9.65 -7.49
CA ILE A 688 15.08 -9.78 -7.24
C ILE A 688 15.35 -10.24 -5.81
N ALA A 689 14.71 -9.61 -4.82
CA ALA A 689 14.81 -10.03 -3.42
C ALA A 689 14.36 -11.49 -3.23
N ARG A 690 13.21 -11.88 -3.79
CA ARG A 690 12.72 -13.26 -3.71
C ARG A 690 13.67 -14.28 -4.31
N ALA A 691 14.36 -13.93 -5.38
CA ALA A 691 15.25 -14.83 -6.10
C ALA A 691 16.63 -14.99 -5.47
N PHE A 692 17.11 -13.97 -4.74
CA PHE A 692 18.52 -13.85 -4.36
C PHE A 692 18.80 -13.38 -2.92
N ASP A 693 17.79 -12.95 -2.14
CA ASP A 693 17.94 -12.53 -0.73
C ASP A 693 17.59 -13.68 0.24
N ASP A 694 18.24 -14.82 0.04
CA ASP A 694 18.07 -16.03 0.84
C ASP A 694 19.43 -16.55 1.38
N LEU A 695 19.39 -17.44 2.38
CA LEU A 695 20.60 -17.98 3.02
C LEU A 695 21.44 -18.85 2.08
N GLY A 696 20.83 -19.53 1.11
CA GLY A 696 21.52 -20.30 0.09
C GLY A 696 22.32 -19.40 -0.84
N SER A 697 21.74 -18.28 -1.28
CA SER A 697 22.43 -17.25 -2.07
C SER A 697 23.63 -16.66 -1.31
N VAL A 698 23.45 -16.33 -0.02
CA VAL A 698 24.55 -15.84 0.84
C VAL A 698 25.68 -16.86 0.97
N ALA A 699 25.36 -18.15 1.12
CA ALA A 699 26.34 -19.23 1.18
C ALA A 699 27.15 -19.39 -0.13
N LEU A 700 26.60 -18.89 -1.24
CA LEU A 700 27.25 -18.84 -2.56
C LEU A 700 27.96 -17.49 -2.82
N ASN A 701 28.15 -16.63 -1.81
CA ASN A 701 28.69 -15.27 -1.97
C ASN A 701 27.85 -14.40 -2.92
N GLN A 702 26.54 -14.55 -2.89
CA GLN A 702 25.61 -13.75 -3.67
C GLN A 702 24.64 -13.01 -2.76
N TYR A 703 24.47 -11.73 -3.04
CA TYR A 703 23.78 -10.82 -2.15
C TYR A 703 22.93 -9.84 -2.94
N VAL A 704 21.84 -9.40 -2.31
CA VAL A 704 21.04 -8.27 -2.80
C VAL A 704 21.45 -7.00 -2.07
N ILE A 705 21.79 -5.95 -2.81
CA ILE A 705 22.12 -4.63 -2.27
C ILE A 705 20.90 -3.74 -2.49
N TYR A 706 20.25 -3.30 -1.41
CA TYR A 706 18.98 -2.59 -1.49
C TYR A 706 19.16 -1.10 -1.75
N LEU A 707 19.27 -0.69 -3.02
CA LEU A 707 19.35 0.72 -3.42
C LEU A 707 17.97 1.34 -3.66
N GLY A 708 16.96 0.51 -3.94
CA GLY A 708 15.58 0.97 -4.13
C GLY A 708 15.06 1.82 -2.98
N ALA A 709 15.48 1.51 -1.75
CA ALA A 709 15.09 2.25 -0.56
C ALA A 709 16.06 3.36 -0.14
N ALA A 710 17.23 3.45 -0.78
CA ALA A 710 18.33 4.30 -0.33
C ALA A 710 18.27 5.72 -0.89
N VAL A 711 17.63 5.92 -2.05
CA VAL A 711 17.56 7.24 -2.71
C VAL A 711 16.27 7.96 -2.31
N ASP A 712 16.41 9.21 -1.86
CA ASP A 712 15.27 10.09 -1.60
C ASP A 712 14.54 10.39 -2.92
N PRO A 713 13.29 9.93 -3.10
CA PRO A 713 12.55 10.19 -4.32
C PRO A 713 12.18 11.68 -4.49
N VAL A 714 12.20 12.47 -3.42
CA VAL A 714 11.88 13.91 -3.45
C VAL A 714 13.13 14.74 -3.73
N SER A 715 14.16 14.58 -2.88
CA SER A 715 15.32 15.48 -2.86
C SER A 715 16.58 14.89 -3.50
N GLY A 716 16.54 13.62 -3.93
CA GLY A 716 17.66 12.94 -4.58
C GLY A 716 17.65 13.03 -6.11
N TYR A 717 16.79 13.87 -6.70
CA TYR A 717 16.59 14.00 -8.13
C TYR A 717 16.66 15.48 -8.56
N PRO A 718 17.12 15.76 -9.79
CA PRO A 718 17.39 17.12 -10.20
C PRO A 718 16.10 17.92 -10.40
N THR A 719 16.20 19.23 -10.16
CA THR A 719 15.14 20.20 -10.42
C THR A 719 15.65 21.33 -11.31
N THR A 720 14.74 22.00 -12.01
CA THR A 720 15.02 23.18 -12.84
C THR A 720 14.04 24.29 -12.51
N SER A 721 14.54 25.52 -12.41
CA SER A 721 13.67 26.70 -12.23
C SER A 721 12.85 26.94 -13.49
N THR A 722 11.52 26.84 -13.37
CA THR A 722 10.58 26.97 -14.49
C THR A 722 9.47 27.95 -14.11
N ALA A 723 8.99 28.77 -15.04
CA ALA A 723 7.82 29.63 -14.83
C ALA A 723 6.59 28.78 -14.47
N ILE A 724 5.74 29.25 -13.54
CA ILE A 724 4.54 28.53 -13.11
C ILE A 724 3.61 28.27 -14.31
N ASN A 725 3.47 29.27 -15.17
CA ASN A 725 2.81 29.14 -16.47
C ASN A 725 3.27 30.27 -17.40
N ALA A 726 2.88 30.23 -18.68
CA ALA A 726 3.32 31.19 -19.70
C ALA A 726 2.91 32.65 -19.44
N ARG A 727 2.01 32.92 -18.49
CA ARG A 727 1.51 34.27 -18.14
C ARG A 727 1.90 34.70 -16.73
N ASP A 728 2.68 33.90 -16.02
CA ASP A 728 3.12 34.17 -14.67
C ASP A 728 4.65 34.21 -14.63
N SER A 729 5.21 35.36 -14.23
CA SER A 729 6.65 35.54 -14.09
C SER A 729 7.23 34.84 -12.88
N ALA A 730 6.38 34.36 -11.94
CA ALA A 730 6.85 33.56 -10.83
C ALA A 730 7.36 32.20 -11.33
N THR A 731 8.42 31.71 -10.67
CA THR A 731 9.05 30.43 -10.98
C THR A 731 8.93 29.45 -9.82
N TYR A 732 8.95 28.16 -10.13
CA TYR A 732 9.10 27.08 -9.14
C TYR A 732 10.21 26.11 -9.55
N ASN A 733 10.76 25.36 -8.59
CA ASN A 733 11.73 24.31 -8.87
C ASN A 733 11.00 23.05 -9.31
N LYS A 734 10.94 22.85 -10.64
CA LYS A 734 10.28 21.70 -11.26
C LYS A 734 11.24 20.51 -11.33
N PRO A 735 10.89 19.33 -10.79
CA PRO A 735 11.64 18.10 -11.02
C PRO A 735 11.86 17.82 -12.51
N SER A 736 13.11 17.56 -12.91
CA SER A 736 13.52 17.57 -14.32
C SER A 736 14.04 16.23 -14.86
N ASP A 737 14.36 15.27 -13.99
CA ASP A 737 14.72 13.91 -14.41
C ASP A 737 13.99 12.89 -13.52
N ALA A 738 13.36 11.92 -14.17
CA ALA A 738 12.54 10.91 -13.52
C ALA A 738 13.34 9.78 -12.90
N VAL A 739 14.49 9.40 -13.46
CA VAL A 739 15.17 8.14 -13.12
C VAL A 739 16.66 8.32 -12.84
N HIS A 740 17.28 9.42 -13.24
CA HIS A 740 18.68 9.70 -12.94
C HIS A 740 18.77 10.59 -11.70
N PRO A 741 19.37 10.08 -10.60
CA PRO A 741 19.58 10.89 -9.41
C PRO A 741 20.52 12.07 -9.67
N ASP A 742 20.35 13.13 -8.89
CA ASP A 742 21.27 14.27 -8.86
C ASP A 742 22.55 13.91 -8.07
N PRO A 743 23.48 14.85 -7.79
CA PRO A 743 24.66 14.54 -6.99
C PRO A 743 24.32 13.97 -5.60
N SER A 744 23.30 14.51 -4.92
CA SER A 744 22.86 14.04 -3.60
C SER A 744 22.35 12.60 -3.64
N GLY A 745 21.47 12.27 -4.58
CA GLY A 745 20.98 10.91 -4.75
C GLY A 745 22.08 9.92 -5.18
N ASN A 746 23.07 10.37 -5.95
CA ASN A 746 24.27 9.57 -6.24
C ASN A 746 25.10 9.28 -4.99
N TRP A 747 25.25 10.24 -4.07
CA TRP A 747 25.97 9.98 -2.82
C TRP A 747 25.22 9.00 -1.94
N GLN A 748 23.89 9.09 -1.86
CA GLN A 748 23.06 8.10 -1.15
C GLN A 748 23.22 6.67 -1.71
N ILE A 749 23.36 6.53 -3.04
CA ILE A 749 23.72 5.25 -3.66
C ILE A 749 25.10 4.77 -3.19
N ALA A 750 26.10 5.67 -3.22
CA ALA A 750 27.46 5.34 -2.79
C ALA A 750 27.48 4.90 -1.32
N ASP A 751 26.74 5.60 -0.46
CA ASP A 751 26.63 5.34 0.97
C ASP A 751 26.09 3.94 1.26
N ALA A 752 25.00 3.56 0.57
CA ALA A 752 24.40 2.23 0.67
C ALA A 752 25.35 1.12 0.19
N ILE A 753 26.02 1.32 -0.96
CA ILE A 753 26.98 0.35 -1.50
C ILE A 753 28.22 0.26 -0.60
N ALA A 754 28.78 1.38 -0.14
CA ALA A 754 29.98 1.42 0.69
C ALA A 754 29.76 0.70 2.01
N THR A 755 28.64 0.99 2.67
CA THR A 755 28.22 0.34 3.91
C THR A 755 28.12 -1.17 3.72
N PHE A 756 27.47 -1.61 2.63
CA PHE A 756 27.35 -3.03 2.30
C PHE A 756 28.71 -3.69 2.02
N LEU A 757 29.53 -3.08 1.17
CA LEU A 757 30.85 -3.61 0.80
C LEU A 757 31.77 -3.71 2.01
N LYS A 758 31.73 -2.75 2.93
CA LYS A 758 32.53 -2.78 4.17
C LYS A 758 32.05 -3.84 5.16
N ALA A 759 30.74 -4.04 5.24
CA ALA A 759 30.14 -5.05 6.09
C ALA A 759 30.49 -6.48 5.68
N ILE A 760 30.41 -6.78 4.37
CA ILE A 760 30.70 -8.11 3.84
C ILE A 760 32.18 -8.28 3.52
N GLY A 761 32.86 -7.20 3.11
CA GLY A 761 34.24 -7.16 2.66
C GLY A 761 35.23 -7.69 3.70
N SER A 762 34.92 -7.48 4.97
CA SER A 762 35.69 -7.92 6.14
C SER A 762 35.55 -9.40 6.49
N LEU A 763 34.53 -10.07 5.96
CA LEU A 763 34.31 -11.48 6.24
C LEU A 763 35.34 -12.31 5.46
N VAL A 764 36.38 -12.78 6.15
CA VAL A 764 37.40 -13.69 5.57
C VAL A 764 36.77 -15.03 5.17
N THR A 765 35.70 -15.41 5.86
CA THR A 765 34.87 -16.59 5.58
C THR A 765 33.41 -16.14 5.58
N PRO A 766 32.55 -16.59 4.65
CA PRO A 766 31.12 -16.27 4.68
C PRO A 766 30.58 -16.61 6.06
N LEU A 767 29.79 -15.70 6.65
CA LEU A 767 29.03 -15.96 7.87
C LEU A 767 28.11 -17.16 7.61
N ARG A 768 28.62 -18.38 7.81
CA ARG A 768 27.80 -19.56 8.07
C ARG A 768 27.25 -19.34 9.46
N LEU A 769 26.19 -18.55 9.56
CA LEU A 769 25.37 -18.55 10.77
C LEU A 769 24.90 -20.00 10.93
N ALA A 770 25.42 -20.69 11.95
CA ALA A 770 24.92 -21.98 12.35
C ALA A 770 23.49 -21.77 12.87
N TRP A 771 22.51 -22.16 12.05
CA TRP A 771 21.11 -22.31 12.43
C TRP A 771 20.64 -23.67 11.95
#